data_AF-A0A8H3WFH2-F1
#
_entry.id   AF-A0A8H3WFH2-F1
#
_cell.length_a   1.000
_cell.length_b   1.000
_cell.length_c   1.000
_cell.angle_alpha   90.00
_cell.angle_beta   90.00
_cell.angle_gamma   90.00
#
_symmetry.space_group_name_H-M   'P 1'
#
loop_
_entity.id
_entity.type
_entity.pdbx_description
1 polymer ?
#
loop_
_entity_poly.entity_id
_entity_poly.type
_entity_poly.pdbx_seq_one_letter_code
_entity_poly.pdbx_strand_id
1 'polypeptide(L)'
;MRSLSFARDVALLVSAIANPVFGLPVANNTQVAQRVEWRSLSDSAKADYIKAVKCLDSLPSKLGLETSRYNDFPYVHAHLNIQIHFVAQFLPWHRYFVHIYETALRDECSYTGPMTYWDWTLDSEDMSKSPVFSTDATTGFGGNGLNGGLTSPSRPNPLTMCVIDGAFANFTVPYFDTTPRAHCLNRGFNDGIGVDNGKFQGKAYSPARISEITETSGNFSQFATALENGPHGAIHNSVGGDLIPSTSPNDPLFFLHHVQIDRLWWLWQQEAPESRTQDFSGIRILEAGQVDERPASLNDILIPRCSTASRLSIATTCNMICDICRDGIEANVPKGVWGEERGTLVIWDHHLTCSTLKASVEAGCYICNRIWICLAPKHQTYVIGLTEQTHTPGVDELSVENEKSCHDSNAVTQMQLWWHLDDRYEKFETMTASINLRRTYPSSTLATKYQWSNIGNFLIHPYSGNFKPIYPIRADGELRTPRPLAEITSSKDALLQAKKWCDECVQGHTRCRASANATWYPTRLVDFGSRGTSCSHFRLVQPSKEHLTGPYMTLSHCWGQADCLKLTTDNLTELSSWLPVTTLPQLYREAGDVARLLGVRYLWIDSLCIIQDGDKMSDWRHESTLMDKVYSAAFCNISASMAPDAHHSLFHDRQTEAYMWQTVQLKRQGQTSVYRIVDEDTWRTDVHDAPVNSRAWVLQERLLSRRILHFGERQISWECREKNAAELYPEDVPRTILCQVNPSPRQLSKFDEKRVALSESDPAYTYVLCAWEDIVSTYSGSKLSFSADRMIALSAVAKKMAQVLNDEYVAGMWYRTLKQEMLWSVRDSVQISTCSESSYRAPSWSWAAADGSVFSSGRVVYPTEFFIDIEDYHLDYVTEEVTGLLKGGWIRLWGALKTLSLTRTQRTDELKELNWEATINITKYQTYGTIMSVALDTFHQDFEFQNAESSLYCIPCALEETQGFKIMLLEIQDRSRGIFRRIGMITHLDEESREQILGPCDDEHSFPCEEYRSGKHLLRII
;
A
#
# COMPACT_ATOMS: atom_id res chain seq x y z
N MET A 1 38.73 -43.12 12.02
CA MET A 1 39.28 -41.84 12.54
C MET A 1 39.15 -40.65 11.58
N ARG A 2 38.92 -40.81 10.26
CA ARG A 2 38.77 -39.69 9.30
C ARG A 2 37.36 -39.07 9.17
N SER A 3 36.28 -39.72 9.61
CA SER A 3 34.91 -39.18 9.47
C SER A 3 34.50 -38.14 10.53
N LEU A 4 35.21 -38.09 11.66
CA LEU A 4 34.92 -37.16 12.76
C LEU A 4 35.55 -35.75 12.56
N SER A 5 36.58 -35.61 11.72
CA SER A 5 37.14 -34.28 11.41
C SER A 5 36.28 -33.54 10.39
N PHE A 6 35.78 -34.24 9.37
CA PHE A 6 35.03 -33.60 8.28
C PHE A 6 33.68 -32.99 8.70
N ALA A 7 32.92 -33.65 9.58
CA ALA A 7 31.68 -33.07 10.13
C ALA A 7 31.95 -31.81 10.97
N ARG A 8 33.14 -31.71 11.58
CA ARG A 8 33.60 -30.53 12.31
C ARG A 8 34.00 -29.41 11.34
N ASP A 9 34.56 -29.74 10.18
CA ASP A 9 34.97 -28.78 9.15
C ASP A 9 33.74 -28.13 8.48
N VAL A 10 32.72 -28.90 8.10
CA VAL A 10 31.44 -28.34 7.58
C VAL A 10 30.72 -27.49 8.63
N ALA A 11 30.71 -27.94 9.89
CA ALA A 11 30.18 -27.15 11.00
C ALA A 11 31.00 -25.87 11.24
N LEU A 12 32.32 -25.88 11.01
CA LEU A 12 33.19 -24.70 11.08
C LEU A 12 32.89 -23.72 9.95
N LEU A 13 32.65 -24.15 8.71
CA LEU A 13 32.25 -23.23 7.63
C LEU A 13 30.89 -22.58 7.93
N VAL A 14 29.89 -23.38 8.33
CA VAL A 14 28.55 -22.88 8.65
C VAL A 14 28.57 -22.00 9.91
N SER A 15 29.31 -22.36 10.96
CA SER A 15 29.39 -21.59 12.21
C SER A 15 30.34 -20.39 12.13
N ALA A 16 31.33 -20.40 11.24
CA ALA A 16 32.23 -19.26 11.03
C ALA A 16 31.69 -18.26 9.98
N ILE A 17 30.61 -18.61 9.28
CA ILE A 17 29.80 -17.71 8.45
C ILE A 17 28.54 -17.26 9.21
N ALA A 18 27.93 -18.14 10.02
CA ALA A 18 26.85 -17.78 10.94
C ALA A 18 27.42 -17.17 12.22
N ASN A 19 27.65 -15.87 12.22
CA ASN A 19 28.05 -15.16 13.44
C ASN A 19 26.87 -15.13 14.44
N PRO A 20 27.03 -15.62 15.69
CA PRO A 20 26.08 -15.40 16.76
C PRO A 20 26.43 -14.10 17.48
N VAL A 21 26.44 -12.95 16.78
CA VAL A 21 26.67 -11.65 17.43
C VAL A 21 25.81 -10.58 16.75
N PHE A 22 24.82 -10.13 17.51
CA PHE A 22 24.16 -8.85 17.39
C PHE A 22 25.19 -7.71 17.31
N GLY A 23 25.19 -6.95 16.22
CA GLY A 23 25.76 -5.60 16.18
C GLY A 23 26.67 -5.27 14.99
N LEU A 24 26.36 -4.12 14.38
CA LEU A 24 27.11 -3.28 13.42
C LEU A 24 26.82 -3.50 11.92
N PRO A 25 26.95 -2.45 11.07
CA PRO A 25 26.43 -1.08 11.17
C PRO A 25 25.44 -0.77 10.02
N VAL A 26 24.70 0.32 10.19
CA VAL A 26 23.66 0.86 9.30
C VAL A 26 24.14 0.97 7.84
N ALA A 27 23.50 0.23 6.93
CA ALA A 27 23.45 0.56 5.52
C ALA A 27 21.99 0.89 5.14
N ASN A 28 21.74 2.17 4.89
CA ASN A 28 20.50 2.70 4.32
C ASN A 28 20.31 2.19 2.89
N ASN A 29 19.55 1.12 2.68
CA ASN A 29 18.77 0.91 1.45
C ASN A 29 17.82 -0.29 1.59
N THR A 30 16.52 -0.01 1.59
CA THR A 30 15.40 -0.97 1.65
C THR A 30 15.00 -1.51 0.27
N GLN A 31 15.94 -2.13 -0.45
CA GLN A 31 15.60 -2.95 -1.63
C GLN A 31 15.74 -4.42 -1.27
N VAL A 32 14.72 -5.23 -1.58
CA VAL A 32 14.88 -6.69 -1.67
C VAL A 32 16.05 -6.93 -2.61
N ALA A 33 17.05 -7.69 -2.17
CA ALA A 33 18.21 -8.02 -3.01
C ALA A 33 17.72 -8.78 -4.25
N GLN A 34 17.61 -8.07 -5.38
CA GLN A 34 17.22 -8.67 -6.64
C GLN A 34 18.38 -9.49 -7.21
N ARG A 35 18.06 -10.68 -7.71
CA ARG A 35 18.98 -11.46 -8.53
C ARG A 35 18.77 -11.08 -9.99
N VAL A 36 19.81 -10.54 -10.63
CA VAL A 36 19.70 -9.97 -11.98
C VAL A 36 20.56 -10.72 -12.99
N GLU A 37 20.15 -10.69 -14.26
CA GLU A 37 20.87 -11.37 -15.32
C GLU A 37 22.20 -10.65 -15.62
N TRP A 38 23.27 -11.38 -15.90
CA TRP A 38 24.61 -10.82 -16.09
C TRP A 38 24.69 -9.70 -17.14
N ARG A 39 23.90 -9.79 -18.22
CA ARG A 39 23.87 -8.80 -19.31
C ARG A 39 23.16 -7.52 -18.93
N SER A 40 22.26 -7.55 -17.93
CA SER A 40 21.57 -6.33 -17.45
C SER A 40 22.45 -5.50 -16.51
N LEU A 41 23.58 -6.02 -16.05
CA LEU A 41 24.52 -5.28 -15.21
C LEU A 41 25.30 -4.24 -16.02
N SER A 42 25.49 -3.06 -15.41
CA SER A 42 26.47 -2.09 -15.89
C SER A 42 27.89 -2.65 -15.71
N ASP A 43 28.83 -2.16 -16.51
CA ASP A 43 30.23 -2.60 -16.43
C ASP A 43 30.86 -2.31 -15.06
N SER A 44 30.44 -1.23 -14.38
CA SER A 44 30.83 -0.97 -13.00
C SER A 44 30.34 -2.07 -12.05
N ALA A 45 29.07 -2.47 -12.17
CA ALA A 45 28.50 -3.50 -11.31
C ALA A 45 29.14 -4.89 -11.55
N LYS A 46 29.49 -5.21 -12.81
CA LYS A 46 30.27 -6.43 -13.14
C LYS A 46 31.65 -6.39 -12.49
N ALA A 47 32.34 -5.25 -12.56
CA ALA A 47 33.64 -5.08 -11.95
C ALA A 47 33.59 -5.20 -10.42
N ASP A 48 32.55 -4.64 -9.78
CA ASP A 48 32.35 -4.74 -8.34
C ASP A 48 32.12 -6.19 -7.88
N TYR A 49 31.35 -6.98 -8.64
CA TYR A 49 31.16 -8.40 -8.36
C TYR A 49 32.50 -9.15 -8.46
N ILE A 50 33.22 -9.01 -9.57
CA ILE A 50 34.53 -9.66 -9.79
C ILE A 50 35.54 -9.28 -8.71
N LYS A 51 35.54 -8.01 -8.29
CA LYS A 51 36.39 -7.52 -7.20
C LYS A 51 36.08 -8.21 -5.87
N ALA A 52 34.80 -8.42 -5.56
CA ALA A 52 34.40 -9.14 -4.34
C ALA A 52 34.83 -10.62 -4.38
N VAL A 53 34.73 -11.29 -5.54
CA VAL A 53 35.23 -12.67 -5.69
C VAL A 53 36.74 -12.75 -5.46
N LYS A 54 37.51 -11.84 -6.06
CA LYS A 54 38.97 -11.76 -5.85
C LYS A 54 39.34 -11.43 -4.41
N CYS A 55 38.51 -10.65 -3.72
CA CYS A 55 38.68 -10.41 -2.29
C CYS A 55 38.55 -11.71 -1.48
N LEU A 56 37.53 -12.56 -1.73
CA LEU A 56 37.42 -13.86 -1.05
C LEU A 56 38.64 -14.75 -1.32
N ASP A 57 39.22 -14.69 -2.51
CA ASP A 57 40.43 -15.46 -2.82
C ASP A 57 41.70 -14.91 -2.13
N SER A 58 41.67 -13.66 -1.63
CA SER A 58 42.76 -13.08 -0.85
C SER A 58 42.68 -13.33 0.65
N LEU A 59 41.49 -13.68 1.17
CA LEU A 59 41.26 -13.93 2.59
C LEU A 59 41.68 -15.36 2.96
N PRO A 60 42.16 -15.62 4.20
CA PRO A 60 42.58 -16.95 4.63
C PRO A 60 41.39 -17.90 4.88
N SER A 61 41.51 -19.18 4.54
CA SER A 61 40.50 -20.21 4.82
C SER A 61 40.00 -20.20 6.28
N LYS A 62 38.67 -20.32 6.47
CA LYS A 62 38.04 -20.53 7.78
C LYS A 62 37.98 -22.01 8.18
N LEU A 63 38.22 -22.91 7.22
CA LEU A 63 38.35 -24.36 7.46
C LEU A 63 39.74 -24.77 7.97
N GLY A 64 40.67 -23.81 8.09
CA GLY A 64 42.05 -24.10 8.46
C GLY A 64 42.85 -24.79 7.35
N LEU A 65 42.38 -24.69 6.09
CA LEU A 65 43.13 -25.14 4.92
C LEU A 65 44.26 -24.14 4.63
N GLU A 66 45.39 -24.60 4.10
CA GLU A 66 46.48 -23.74 3.63
C GLU A 66 46.13 -23.06 2.28
N THR A 67 44.94 -22.45 2.19
CA THR A 67 44.36 -21.83 0.99
C THR A 67 43.50 -20.61 1.36
N SER A 68 42.66 -20.12 0.44
CA SER A 68 41.83 -18.93 0.63
C SER A 68 40.40 -19.22 1.13
N ARG A 69 39.66 -18.18 1.52
CA ARG A 69 38.23 -18.26 1.86
C ARG A 69 37.38 -18.74 0.69
N TYR A 70 37.69 -18.28 -0.51
CA TYR A 70 37.04 -18.77 -1.72
C TYR A 70 37.22 -20.28 -1.86
N ASN A 71 38.42 -20.77 -1.56
CA ASN A 71 38.78 -22.18 -1.59
C ASN A 71 38.22 -23.01 -0.42
N ASP A 72 37.31 -22.49 0.40
CA ASP A 72 36.50 -23.32 1.30
C ASP A 72 35.26 -23.89 0.58
N PHE A 73 34.75 -23.17 -0.42
CA PHE A 73 33.54 -23.56 -1.16
C PHE A 73 33.75 -24.82 -2.02
N PRO A 74 34.73 -24.88 -2.94
CA PRO A 74 34.93 -26.08 -3.75
C PRO A 74 35.36 -27.29 -2.90
N TYR A 75 36.04 -27.08 -1.77
CA TYR A 75 36.39 -28.13 -0.82
C TYR A 75 35.13 -28.78 -0.22
N VAL A 76 34.20 -27.97 0.32
CA VAL A 76 32.96 -28.48 0.90
C VAL A 76 32.08 -29.17 -0.15
N HIS A 77 31.95 -28.58 -1.33
CA HIS A 77 31.19 -29.16 -2.43
C HIS A 77 31.72 -30.55 -2.84
N ALA A 78 33.04 -30.68 -3.01
CA ALA A 78 33.67 -31.94 -3.41
C ALA A 78 33.46 -33.07 -2.38
N HIS A 79 33.51 -32.74 -1.09
CA HIS A 79 33.34 -33.73 -0.03
C HIS A 79 31.87 -34.11 0.22
N LEU A 80 30.93 -33.24 -0.14
CA LEU A 80 29.49 -33.50 -0.05
C LEU A 80 28.89 -34.02 -1.37
N ASN A 81 29.72 -34.23 -2.40
CA ASN A 81 29.28 -34.50 -3.77
C ASN A 81 28.24 -35.62 -3.88
N ILE A 82 28.38 -36.71 -3.10
CA ILE A 82 27.44 -37.85 -3.13
C ILE A 82 26.14 -37.59 -2.36
N GLN A 83 26.12 -36.58 -1.48
CA GLN A 83 24.97 -36.20 -0.66
C GLN A 83 24.17 -35.04 -1.26
N ILE A 84 24.65 -34.43 -2.34
CA ILE A 84 24.08 -33.21 -2.92
C ILE A 84 23.79 -33.33 -4.42
N HIS A 85 24.20 -34.40 -5.09
CA HIS A 85 23.90 -34.67 -6.51
C HIS A 85 23.14 -35.98 -6.69
N PHE A 86 22.22 -36.02 -7.65
CA PHE A 86 21.32 -37.12 -7.98
C PHE A 86 20.48 -37.58 -6.79
N VAL A 87 20.14 -36.62 -5.93
CA VAL A 87 19.39 -36.79 -4.68
C VAL A 87 18.37 -35.68 -4.51
N ALA A 88 17.38 -35.89 -3.64
CA ALA A 88 16.35 -34.90 -3.38
C ALA A 88 16.92 -33.56 -2.85
N GLN A 89 18.05 -33.60 -2.13
CA GLN A 89 18.71 -32.43 -1.56
C GLN A 89 19.34 -31.49 -2.60
N PHE A 90 19.49 -31.91 -3.85
CA PHE A 90 20.22 -31.16 -4.88
C PHE A 90 19.82 -29.68 -4.98
N LEU A 91 18.54 -29.41 -5.29
CA LEU A 91 18.05 -28.05 -5.46
C LEU A 91 18.09 -27.20 -4.16
N PRO A 92 17.54 -27.66 -3.01
CA PRO A 92 17.57 -26.86 -1.79
C PRO A 92 18.99 -26.67 -1.22
N TRP A 93 19.89 -27.64 -1.39
CA TRP A 93 21.28 -27.50 -0.94
C TRP A 93 22.03 -26.46 -1.78
N HIS A 94 21.90 -26.48 -3.10
CA HIS A 94 22.56 -25.50 -3.97
C HIS A 94 21.98 -24.08 -3.80
N ARG A 95 20.67 -23.93 -3.56
CA ARG A 95 20.07 -22.64 -3.17
C ARG A 95 20.74 -22.07 -1.93
N TYR A 96 20.91 -22.89 -0.90
CA TYR A 96 21.55 -22.47 0.35
C TYR A 96 23.06 -22.22 0.18
N PHE A 97 23.74 -23.04 -0.62
CA PHE A 97 25.17 -22.89 -0.92
C PHE A 97 25.49 -21.57 -1.63
N VAL A 98 24.67 -21.18 -2.62
CA VAL A 98 24.77 -19.88 -3.28
C VAL A 98 24.45 -18.72 -2.33
N HIS A 99 23.48 -18.90 -1.42
CA HIS A 99 23.17 -17.88 -0.41
C HIS A 99 24.34 -17.66 0.56
N ILE A 100 24.98 -18.73 1.05
CA ILE A 100 26.18 -18.63 1.91
C ILE A 100 27.31 -17.90 1.16
N TYR A 101 27.50 -18.21 -0.12
CA TYR A 101 28.49 -17.52 -0.95
C TYR A 101 28.18 -16.04 -1.12
N GLU A 102 26.92 -15.69 -1.38
CA GLU A 102 26.46 -14.31 -1.44
C GLU A 102 26.72 -13.57 -0.12
N THR A 103 26.38 -14.16 1.02
CA THR A 103 26.66 -13.59 2.35
C THR A 103 28.16 -13.37 2.55
N ALA A 104 29.02 -14.30 2.15
CA ALA A 104 30.47 -14.13 2.27
C ALA A 104 30.98 -12.94 1.42
N LEU A 105 30.46 -12.76 0.20
CA LEU A 105 30.81 -11.59 -0.63
C LEU A 105 30.41 -10.27 0.05
N ARG A 106 29.24 -10.23 0.68
CA ARG A 106 28.72 -9.03 1.35
C ARG A 106 29.48 -8.72 2.64
N ASP A 107 29.57 -9.71 3.53
CA ASP A 107 30.04 -9.51 4.90
C ASP A 107 31.56 -9.47 5.00
N GLU A 108 32.26 -10.27 4.20
CA GLU A 108 33.73 -10.38 4.26
C GLU A 108 34.42 -9.49 3.21
N CYS A 109 33.70 -9.09 2.16
CA CYS A 109 34.26 -8.34 1.02
C CYS A 109 33.46 -7.07 0.64
N SER A 110 32.51 -6.65 1.47
CA SER A 110 31.74 -5.40 1.32
C SER A 110 31.02 -5.28 -0.03
N TYR A 111 30.60 -6.39 -0.62
CA TYR A 111 29.84 -6.37 -1.87
C TYR A 111 28.42 -5.82 -1.65
N THR A 112 28.07 -4.75 -2.36
CA THR A 112 26.75 -4.10 -2.25
C THR A 112 25.86 -4.34 -3.47
N GLY A 113 26.39 -4.89 -4.55
CA GLY A 113 25.66 -5.15 -5.78
C GLY A 113 24.61 -6.26 -5.67
N PRO A 114 23.74 -6.41 -6.70
CA PRO A 114 22.81 -7.52 -6.77
C PRO A 114 23.57 -8.84 -6.99
N MET A 115 23.04 -9.94 -6.48
CA MET A 115 23.53 -11.26 -6.88
C MET A 115 23.13 -11.51 -8.35
N THR A 116 23.92 -12.25 -9.11
CA THR A 116 23.71 -12.35 -10.57
C THR A 116 23.64 -13.78 -11.06
N TYR A 117 22.84 -14.01 -12.11
CA TYR A 117 22.71 -15.29 -12.79
C TYR A 117 23.12 -15.17 -14.26
N TRP A 118 23.60 -16.28 -14.80
CA TRP A 118 23.91 -16.43 -16.21
C TRP A 118 22.75 -17.17 -16.89
N ASP A 119 21.96 -16.48 -17.72
CA ASP A 119 20.90 -17.14 -18.48
C ASP A 119 21.48 -17.75 -19.77
N TRP A 120 21.94 -19.01 -19.66
CA TRP A 120 22.52 -19.77 -20.75
C TRP A 120 21.50 -20.15 -21.84
N THR A 121 20.19 -20.04 -21.58
CA THR A 121 19.16 -20.35 -22.59
C THR A 121 19.22 -19.36 -23.76
N LEU A 122 19.62 -18.12 -23.47
CA LEU A 122 19.82 -17.03 -24.44
C LEU A 122 21.04 -17.27 -25.35
N ASP A 123 21.97 -18.14 -24.94
CA ASP A 123 23.20 -18.46 -25.69
C ASP A 123 23.15 -19.86 -26.34
N SER A 124 21.99 -20.52 -26.34
CA SER A 124 21.86 -21.92 -26.81
C SER A 124 22.20 -22.15 -28.28
N GLU A 125 22.25 -21.09 -29.11
CA GLU A 125 22.71 -21.18 -30.49
C GLU A 125 24.25 -21.11 -30.63
N ASP A 126 24.92 -20.34 -29.79
CA ASP A 126 26.38 -20.12 -29.81
C ASP A 126 26.91 -19.66 -28.45
N MET A 127 27.16 -20.62 -27.56
CA MET A 127 27.57 -20.36 -26.18
C MET A 127 28.89 -19.59 -26.06
N SER A 128 29.78 -19.75 -27.04
CA SER A 128 31.09 -19.08 -27.04
C SER A 128 30.98 -17.54 -27.09
N LYS A 129 29.83 -17.01 -27.51
CA LYS A 129 29.55 -15.57 -27.60
C LYS A 129 28.87 -15.00 -26.36
N SER A 130 28.62 -15.81 -25.33
CA SER A 130 27.99 -15.33 -24.11
C SER A 130 28.80 -14.17 -23.51
N PRO A 131 28.18 -13.04 -23.13
CA PRO A 131 28.88 -11.90 -22.54
C PRO A 131 29.58 -12.22 -21.20
N VAL A 132 29.25 -13.36 -20.57
CA VAL A 132 29.97 -13.83 -19.38
C VAL A 132 31.42 -14.17 -19.69
N PHE A 133 31.70 -14.65 -20.91
CA PHE A 133 33.03 -15.00 -21.40
C PHE A 133 33.80 -13.82 -22.01
N SER A 134 33.40 -12.58 -21.71
CA SER A 134 34.17 -11.39 -22.11
C SER A 134 35.64 -11.55 -21.68
N THR A 135 36.54 -11.19 -22.59
CA THR A 135 38.00 -11.23 -22.37
C THR A 135 38.49 -10.00 -21.58
N ASP A 136 37.58 -9.09 -21.21
CA ASP A 136 37.90 -7.89 -20.45
C ASP A 136 38.36 -8.20 -19.01
N ALA A 137 39.50 -7.63 -18.63
CA ALA A 137 40.21 -7.98 -17.40
C ALA A 137 39.51 -7.54 -16.10
N THR A 138 38.47 -6.69 -16.18
CA THR A 138 37.74 -6.19 -15.00
C THR A 138 36.29 -6.64 -14.99
N THR A 139 35.67 -6.86 -16.15
CA THR A 139 34.24 -7.12 -16.29
C THR A 139 33.90 -8.49 -16.86
N GLY A 140 34.88 -9.29 -17.28
CA GLY A 140 34.65 -10.60 -17.90
C GLY A 140 35.21 -11.76 -17.08
N PHE A 141 34.60 -12.95 -17.17
CA PHE A 141 35.12 -14.17 -16.52
C PHE A 141 36.26 -14.84 -17.30
N GLY A 142 36.61 -14.32 -18.48
CA GLY A 142 37.56 -14.93 -19.41
C GLY A 142 36.91 -15.96 -20.32
N GLY A 143 37.54 -16.22 -21.47
CA GLY A 143 37.06 -17.11 -22.50
C GLY A 143 37.49 -18.56 -22.32
N ASN A 144 37.71 -19.24 -23.46
CA ASN A 144 38.22 -20.60 -23.49
C ASN A 144 39.66 -20.67 -22.99
N GLY A 145 40.07 -21.83 -22.48
CA GLY A 145 41.46 -22.07 -22.17
C GLY A 145 42.33 -22.22 -23.43
N LEU A 146 43.56 -21.71 -23.38
CA LEU A 146 44.56 -21.85 -24.44
C LEU A 146 45.85 -22.48 -23.88
N ASN A 147 46.61 -23.16 -24.75
CA ASN A 147 47.85 -23.90 -24.45
C ASN A 147 48.69 -23.29 -23.30
N GLY A 148 48.84 -24.06 -22.22
CA GLY A 148 49.25 -23.63 -20.89
C GLY A 148 50.53 -22.79 -20.75
N GLY A 149 50.40 -21.70 -19.99
CA GLY A 149 51.49 -20.88 -19.47
C GLY A 149 51.71 -21.11 -17.98
N LEU A 150 52.87 -21.71 -17.65
CA LEU A 150 53.58 -21.75 -16.36
C LEU A 150 52.98 -22.58 -15.20
N THR A 151 53.43 -23.84 -15.09
CA THR A 151 53.76 -24.41 -13.77
C THR A 151 55.13 -25.06 -13.81
N SER A 152 56.00 -24.65 -12.89
CA SER A 152 57.10 -25.40 -12.25
C SER A 152 57.99 -26.34 -13.11
N PRO A 153 59.34 -26.25 -13.03
CA PRO A 153 60.28 -26.97 -13.90
C PRO A 153 60.27 -28.51 -13.88
N SER A 154 59.45 -29.18 -13.08
CA SER A 154 59.64 -30.60 -12.78
C SER A 154 58.64 -31.59 -13.42
N ARG A 155 57.49 -31.18 -14.00
CA ARG A 155 56.64 -32.05 -14.86
C ARG A 155 55.70 -31.24 -15.79
N PRO A 156 55.98 -31.08 -17.09
CA PRO A 156 55.03 -30.48 -18.04
C PRO A 156 53.87 -31.45 -18.31
N ASN A 157 52.62 -31.01 -18.13
CA ASN A 157 51.43 -31.78 -18.52
C ASN A 157 50.78 -31.11 -19.75
N PRO A 158 50.73 -31.76 -20.93
CA PRO A 158 50.15 -31.20 -22.16
C PRO A 158 48.61 -31.06 -22.17
N LEU A 159 47.95 -31.01 -21.00
CA LEU A 159 46.48 -31.03 -20.83
C LEU A 159 45.91 -29.78 -20.10
N THR A 160 46.70 -28.77 -19.76
CA THR A 160 46.19 -27.56 -19.08
C THR A 160 45.83 -26.47 -20.08
N MET A 161 44.54 -26.34 -20.39
CA MET A 161 43.97 -25.23 -21.16
C MET A 161 43.66 -24.08 -20.19
N CYS A 162 44.67 -23.30 -19.84
CA CYS A 162 44.51 -22.19 -18.90
C CYS A 162 43.66 -21.09 -19.52
N VAL A 163 42.73 -20.53 -18.76
CA VAL A 163 42.11 -19.24 -19.09
C VAL A 163 43.21 -18.18 -19.11
N ILE A 164 43.39 -17.46 -20.23
CA ILE A 164 44.49 -16.49 -20.39
C ILE A 164 44.04 -15.02 -20.44
N ASP A 165 42.73 -14.79 -20.42
CA ASP A 165 42.11 -13.48 -20.51
C ASP A 165 40.98 -13.32 -19.48
N GLY A 166 40.34 -12.16 -19.49
CA GLY A 166 39.35 -11.82 -18.47
C GLY A 166 39.94 -11.64 -17.08
N ALA A 167 39.07 -11.46 -16.09
CA ALA A 167 39.49 -11.16 -14.73
C ALA A 167 40.20 -12.32 -14.02
N PHE A 168 40.00 -13.56 -14.48
CA PHE A 168 40.50 -14.77 -13.82
C PHE A 168 41.67 -15.45 -14.58
N ALA A 169 42.33 -14.75 -15.52
CA ALA A 169 43.48 -15.27 -16.26
C ALA A 169 44.64 -15.80 -15.37
N ASN A 170 44.83 -15.21 -14.18
CA ASN A 170 45.88 -15.60 -13.22
C ASN A 170 45.31 -16.29 -11.97
N PHE A 171 44.08 -16.79 -12.04
CA PHE A 171 43.43 -17.44 -10.91
C PHE A 171 44.08 -18.79 -10.61
N THR A 172 44.44 -19.02 -9.35
CA THR A 172 45.14 -20.24 -8.92
C THR A 172 44.16 -21.19 -8.24
N VAL A 173 43.96 -22.35 -8.82
CA VAL A 173 43.11 -23.42 -8.30
C VAL A 173 43.96 -24.36 -7.44
N PRO A 174 43.70 -24.53 -6.13
CA PRO A 174 44.59 -25.24 -5.23
C PRO A 174 44.45 -26.77 -5.23
N TYR A 175 43.28 -27.31 -5.58
CA TYR A 175 43.01 -28.75 -5.51
C TYR A 175 42.09 -29.21 -6.64
N PHE A 176 42.21 -30.49 -6.98
CA PHE A 176 41.35 -31.22 -7.90
C PHE A 176 40.73 -32.37 -7.12
N ASP A 177 39.39 -32.42 -7.06
CA ASP A 177 38.64 -33.23 -6.10
C ASP A 177 39.09 -32.96 -4.64
N THR A 178 39.73 -33.92 -4.00
CA THR A 178 40.24 -33.81 -2.62
C THR A 178 41.76 -33.81 -2.53
N THR A 179 42.45 -33.72 -3.68
CA THR A 179 43.92 -33.79 -3.74
C THR A 179 44.51 -32.41 -4.04
N PRO A 180 45.43 -31.90 -3.19
CA PRO A 180 46.19 -30.69 -3.49
C PRO A 180 46.91 -30.82 -4.82
N ARG A 181 46.56 -29.95 -5.76
CA ARG A 181 47.10 -29.90 -7.11
C ARG A 181 46.93 -28.47 -7.59
N ALA A 182 47.90 -27.61 -7.28
CA ALA A 182 47.87 -26.22 -7.72
C ALA A 182 48.00 -26.12 -9.25
N HIS A 183 47.09 -25.40 -9.90
CA HIS A 183 47.10 -25.13 -11.34
C HIS A 183 46.37 -23.82 -11.68
N CYS A 184 46.50 -23.37 -12.93
CA CYS A 184 45.69 -22.26 -13.46
C CYS A 184 44.22 -22.69 -13.59
N LEU A 185 43.27 -21.76 -13.56
CA LEU A 185 41.88 -22.05 -13.93
C LEU A 185 41.81 -22.60 -15.36
N ASN A 186 41.31 -23.84 -15.51
CA ASN A 186 41.20 -24.51 -16.81
C ASN A 186 39.77 -24.43 -17.35
N ARG A 187 39.63 -24.10 -18.63
CA ARG A 187 38.38 -24.28 -19.40
C ARG A 187 38.68 -24.98 -20.71
N GLY A 188 37.73 -25.81 -21.13
CA GLY A 188 37.85 -26.63 -22.33
C GLY A 188 36.53 -26.67 -23.05
N PHE A 189 36.22 -25.58 -23.74
CA PHE A 189 34.95 -25.45 -24.46
C PHE A 189 34.78 -26.62 -25.41
N ASN A 190 33.67 -27.34 -25.26
CA ASN A 190 33.31 -28.41 -26.18
C ASN A 190 32.87 -27.80 -27.52
N ASP A 191 33.85 -27.64 -28.42
CA ASP A 191 33.72 -27.04 -29.75
C ASP A 191 33.18 -28.01 -30.81
N GLY A 192 32.87 -29.25 -30.42
CA GLY A 192 32.25 -30.26 -31.27
C GLY A 192 33.21 -31.31 -31.86
N ILE A 193 34.42 -31.49 -31.31
CA ILE A 193 35.32 -32.59 -31.69
C ILE A 193 35.10 -33.78 -30.73
N GLY A 194 33.99 -34.50 -30.90
CA GLY A 194 33.60 -35.65 -30.05
C GLY A 194 32.34 -36.35 -30.55
N VAL A 195 31.95 -37.46 -29.89
CA VAL A 195 30.91 -38.41 -30.36
C VAL A 195 29.51 -37.78 -30.49
N ASP A 196 29.27 -36.65 -29.83
CA ASP A 196 28.03 -35.88 -29.89
C ASP A 196 28.24 -34.56 -30.64
N ASN A 197 28.10 -34.61 -31.96
CA ASN A 197 28.22 -33.50 -32.92
C ASN A 197 27.33 -32.28 -32.60
N GLY A 198 27.68 -31.43 -31.63
CA GLY A 198 27.00 -30.16 -31.35
C GLY A 198 27.84 -29.16 -30.55
N LYS A 199 27.88 -27.89 -30.99
CA LYS A 199 28.50 -26.75 -30.28
C LYS A 199 27.90 -26.65 -28.87
N PHE A 200 28.70 -26.84 -27.83
CA PHE A 200 28.29 -26.68 -26.42
C PHE A 200 27.00 -27.38 -26.00
N GLN A 201 26.55 -28.44 -26.67
CA GLN A 201 25.28 -29.11 -26.30
C GLN A 201 24.05 -28.17 -26.21
N GLY A 202 24.00 -27.09 -27.01
CA GLY A 202 22.95 -26.05 -26.96
C GLY A 202 21.49 -26.54 -26.90
N LYS A 203 21.19 -27.70 -27.49
CA LYS A 203 19.87 -28.32 -27.44
C LYS A 203 19.45 -28.75 -26.03
N ALA A 204 20.39 -29.05 -25.14
CA ALA A 204 20.14 -29.54 -23.78
C ALA A 204 19.66 -28.45 -22.81
N TYR A 205 19.84 -27.17 -23.16
CA TYR A 205 19.46 -26.03 -22.34
C TYR A 205 18.80 -24.89 -23.16
N SER A 206 18.24 -25.21 -24.33
CA SER A 206 17.46 -24.25 -25.12
C SER A 206 16.15 -23.86 -24.41
N PRO A 207 15.55 -22.70 -24.71
CA PRO A 207 14.24 -22.33 -24.15
C PRO A 207 13.17 -23.41 -24.36
N ALA A 208 13.16 -24.06 -25.54
CA ALA A 208 12.26 -25.17 -25.84
C ALA A 208 12.49 -26.37 -24.92
N ARG A 209 13.75 -26.69 -24.60
CA ARG A 209 14.09 -27.78 -23.69
C ARG A 209 13.69 -27.48 -22.24
N ILE A 210 13.84 -26.23 -21.79
CA ILE A 210 13.36 -25.81 -20.47
C ILE A 210 11.84 -25.94 -20.38
N SER A 211 11.09 -25.49 -21.40
CA SER A 211 9.63 -25.67 -21.46
C SER A 211 9.25 -27.15 -21.39
N GLU A 212 9.92 -28.01 -22.17
CA GLU A 212 9.68 -29.45 -22.17
C GLU A 212 9.90 -30.09 -20.79
N ILE A 213 11.01 -29.76 -20.10
CA ILE A 213 11.28 -30.28 -18.75
C ILE A 213 10.16 -29.88 -17.79
N THR A 214 9.73 -28.62 -17.86
CA THR A 214 8.69 -28.07 -16.99
C THR A 214 7.30 -28.67 -17.27
N GLU A 215 6.97 -28.92 -18.54
CA GLU A 215 5.70 -29.52 -18.96
C GLU A 215 5.62 -31.03 -18.67
N THR A 216 6.74 -31.74 -18.81
CA THR A 216 6.77 -33.21 -18.70
C THR A 216 7.06 -33.73 -17.28
N SER A 217 7.60 -32.87 -16.40
CA SER A 217 7.88 -33.24 -15.01
C SER A 217 6.63 -33.10 -14.15
N GLY A 218 6.03 -34.23 -13.79
CA GLY A 218 4.82 -34.29 -12.98
C GLY A 218 5.04 -34.11 -11.47
N ASN A 219 6.28 -34.19 -11.00
CA ASN A 219 6.65 -33.97 -9.60
C ASN A 219 8.09 -33.45 -9.43
N PHE A 220 8.46 -33.07 -8.21
CA PHE A 220 9.77 -32.54 -7.84
C PHE A 220 10.90 -33.49 -8.19
N SER A 221 10.79 -34.78 -7.87
CA SER A 221 11.85 -35.75 -8.18
C SER A 221 12.13 -35.83 -9.67
N GLN A 222 11.08 -35.83 -10.51
CA GLN A 222 11.22 -35.83 -11.96
C GLN A 222 11.84 -34.52 -12.47
N PHE A 223 11.37 -33.38 -11.95
CA PHE A 223 11.88 -32.07 -12.32
C PHE A 223 13.35 -31.89 -11.96
N ALA A 224 13.72 -32.16 -10.71
CA ALA A 224 15.09 -32.06 -10.20
C ALA A 224 16.02 -32.99 -11.00
N THR A 225 15.60 -34.24 -11.25
CA THR A 225 16.37 -35.21 -12.03
C THR A 225 16.55 -34.77 -13.49
N ALA A 226 15.50 -34.22 -14.11
CA ALA A 226 15.55 -33.75 -15.50
C ALA A 226 16.40 -32.49 -15.66
N LEU A 227 16.35 -31.59 -14.69
CA LEU A 227 17.18 -30.39 -14.64
C LEU A 227 18.66 -30.74 -14.42
N GLU A 228 18.93 -31.66 -13.50
CA GLU A 228 20.28 -32.11 -13.14
C GLU A 228 20.96 -32.90 -14.28
N ASN A 229 20.26 -33.85 -14.90
CA ASN A 229 20.77 -34.64 -16.04
C ASN A 229 20.79 -33.87 -17.36
N GLY A 230 20.00 -32.82 -17.48
CA GLY A 230 19.86 -32.03 -18.69
C GLY A 230 20.69 -30.75 -18.62
N PRO A 231 20.05 -29.56 -18.47
CA PRO A 231 20.74 -28.28 -18.52
C PRO A 231 21.92 -28.13 -17.56
N HIS A 232 21.81 -28.59 -16.31
CA HIS A 232 22.90 -28.52 -15.31
C HIS A 232 24.16 -29.25 -15.81
N GLY A 233 24.04 -30.56 -16.04
CA GLY A 233 25.17 -31.37 -16.53
C GLY A 233 25.71 -30.88 -17.87
N ALA A 234 24.84 -30.40 -18.77
CA ALA A 234 25.26 -29.91 -20.07
C ALA A 234 26.17 -28.67 -19.97
N ILE A 235 25.89 -27.72 -19.08
CA ILE A 235 26.73 -26.53 -18.89
C ILE A 235 28.08 -26.91 -18.29
N HIS A 236 28.10 -27.73 -17.24
CA HIS A 236 29.35 -28.26 -16.65
C HIS A 236 30.23 -28.94 -17.71
N ASN A 237 29.65 -29.83 -18.52
CA ASN A 237 30.37 -30.55 -19.57
C ASN A 237 30.82 -29.66 -20.75
N SER A 238 30.05 -28.61 -21.06
CA SER A 238 30.30 -27.79 -22.25
C SER A 238 31.33 -26.70 -22.03
N VAL A 239 31.41 -26.13 -20.81
CA VAL A 239 32.50 -25.22 -20.42
C VAL A 239 33.80 -26.00 -20.19
N GLY A 240 33.68 -27.20 -19.61
CA GLY A 240 34.81 -28.09 -19.42
C GLY A 240 35.81 -27.63 -18.36
N GLY A 241 36.93 -28.34 -18.26
CA GLY A 241 38.02 -28.02 -17.33
C GLY A 241 37.58 -28.10 -15.87
N ASP A 242 37.84 -27.04 -15.09
CA ASP A 242 37.58 -27.01 -13.65
C ASP A 242 36.11 -26.84 -13.29
N LEU A 243 35.22 -26.63 -14.27
CA LEU A 243 33.78 -26.65 -14.05
C LEU A 243 33.20 -28.08 -14.11
N ILE A 244 33.94 -29.14 -14.50
CA ILE A 244 33.42 -30.53 -14.53
C ILE A 244 33.47 -31.28 -13.20
N PRO A 245 34.60 -31.33 -12.47
CA PRO A 245 34.79 -32.27 -11.37
C PRO A 245 33.91 -31.93 -10.16
N SER A 246 33.96 -32.76 -9.12
CA SER A 246 33.28 -32.48 -7.85
C SER A 246 33.74 -31.17 -7.18
N THR A 247 34.88 -30.63 -7.60
CA THR A 247 35.37 -29.29 -7.27
C THR A 247 34.94 -28.22 -8.26
N SER A 248 33.81 -28.39 -8.95
CA SER A 248 33.32 -27.42 -9.94
C SER A 248 33.22 -25.96 -9.44
N PRO A 249 33.00 -25.67 -8.14
CA PRO A 249 33.10 -24.30 -7.63
C PRO A 249 34.50 -23.67 -7.68
N ASN A 250 35.53 -24.40 -8.14
CA ASN A 250 36.85 -23.84 -8.44
C ASN A 250 36.75 -22.78 -9.56
N ASP A 251 35.80 -22.94 -10.49
CA ASP A 251 35.51 -21.92 -11.50
C ASP A 251 34.45 -20.95 -10.95
N PRO A 252 34.74 -19.64 -10.85
CA PRO A 252 33.77 -18.64 -10.41
C PRO A 252 32.45 -18.60 -11.17
N LEU A 253 32.41 -19.11 -12.41
CA LEU A 253 31.17 -19.26 -13.18
C LEU A 253 30.15 -20.20 -12.54
N PHE A 254 30.60 -21.13 -11.68
CA PHE A 254 29.74 -22.03 -10.93
C PHE A 254 28.58 -21.30 -10.24
N PHE A 255 28.87 -20.19 -9.57
CA PHE A 255 27.86 -19.48 -8.79
C PHE A 255 26.80 -18.84 -9.70
N LEU A 256 27.19 -18.23 -10.81
CA LEU A 256 26.24 -17.69 -11.80
C LEU A 256 25.39 -18.79 -12.45
N HIS A 257 26.00 -19.95 -12.72
CA HIS A 257 25.30 -21.13 -13.23
C HIS A 257 24.25 -21.62 -12.22
N HIS A 258 24.61 -21.80 -10.95
CA HIS A 258 23.70 -22.31 -9.93
C HIS A 258 22.64 -21.29 -9.48
N VAL A 259 22.86 -19.98 -9.65
CA VAL A 259 21.79 -18.98 -9.48
C VAL A 259 20.73 -19.12 -10.59
N GLN A 260 21.14 -19.47 -11.83
CA GLN A 260 20.18 -19.76 -12.90
C GLN A 260 19.45 -21.10 -12.67
N ILE A 261 20.12 -22.14 -12.15
CA ILE A 261 19.46 -23.38 -11.70
C ILE A 261 18.41 -23.07 -10.63
N ASP A 262 18.77 -22.26 -9.64
CA ASP A 262 17.87 -21.84 -8.58
C ASP A 262 16.66 -21.04 -9.10
N ARG A 263 16.91 -20.15 -10.06
CA ARG A 263 15.86 -19.39 -10.76
C ARG A 263 14.89 -20.31 -11.50
N LEU A 264 15.39 -21.32 -12.21
CA LEU A 264 14.53 -22.28 -12.93
C LEU A 264 13.67 -23.11 -11.97
N TRP A 265 14.23 -23.51 -10.83
CA TRP A 265 13.44 -24.17 -9.79
C TRP A 265 12.37 -23.24 -9.20
N TRP A 266 12.74 -21.99 -8.90
CA TRP A 266 11.78 -20.99 -8.45
C TRP A 266 10.64 -20.78 -9.46
N LEU A 267 10.95 -20.65 -10.76
CA LEU A 267 9.95 -20.53 -11.84
C LEU A 267 9.03 -21.76 -11.89
N TRP A 268 9.58 -22.97 -11.79
CA TRP A 268 8.78 -24.21 -11.75
C TRP A 268 7.84 -24.23 -10.54
N GLN A 269 8.30 -23.79 -9.37
CA GLN A 269 7.45 -23.64 -8.18
C GLN A 269 6.31 -22.63 -8.41
N GLN A 270 6.56 -21.55 -9.17
CA GLN A 270 5.54 -20.52 -9.44
C GLN A 270 4.41 -20.97 -10.38
N GLU A 271 4.59 -22.03 -11.16
CA GLU A 271 3.54 -22.52 -12.06
C GLU A 271 2.40 -23.25 -11.33
N ALA A 272 2.71 -23.91 -10.21
CA ALA A 272 1.71 -24.58 -9.37
C ALA A 272 2.13 -24.48 -7.88
N PRO A 273 2.11 -23.28 -7.29
CA PRO A 273 2.70 -23.04 -5.97
C PRO A 273 2.05 -23.85 -4.85
N GLU A 274 0.78 -24.25 -5.01
CA GLU A 274 0.06 -25.08 -4.04
C GLU A 274 0.61 -26.51 -3.91
N SER A 275 1.07 -27.11 -5.02
CA SER A 275 1.61 -28.46 -5.03
C SER A 275 3.15 -28.43 -5.03
N ARG A 276 3.76 -27.62 -5.90
CA ARG A 276 5.20 -27.65 -6.20
C ARG A 276 6.09 -27.03 -5.13
N THR A 277 5.58 -26.18 -4.24
CA THR A 277 6.35 -25.68 -3.08
C THR A 277 6.44 -26.70 -1.94
N GLN A 278 5.52 -27.68 -1.91
CA GLN A 278 5.52 -28.77 -0.93
C GLN A 278 5.96 -30.10 -1.54
N ASP A 279 5.98 -30.19 -2.87
CA ASP A 279 6.47 -31.34 -3.60
C ASP A 279 7.97 -31.45 -3.38
N PHE A 280 8.33 -32.43 -2.56
CA PHE A 280 9.69 -32.77 -2.24
C PHE A 280 9.77 -34.28 -2.14
N SER A 281 10.49 -34.89 -3.06
CA SER A 281 10.56 -36.33 -3.24
C SER A 281 11.87 -36.71 -3.92
N GLY A 282 12.26 -37.98 -3.83
CA GLY A 282 13.47 -38.49 -4.47
C GLY A 282 14.36 -39.26 -3.52
N ILE A 283 15.56 -39.60 -4.02
CA ILE A 283 16.54 -40.38 -3.28
C ILE A 283 17.12 -39.54 -2.14
N ARG A 284 17.14 -40.12 -0.95
CA ARG A 284 17.72 -39.51 0.25
C ARG A 284 18.99 -40.27 0.60
N ILE A 285 20.09 -39.56 0.80
CA ILE A 285 21.37 -40.14 1.21
C ILE A 285 21.68 -39.73 2.65
N LEU A 286 22.05 -40.70 3.48
CA LEU A 286 22.54 -40.51 4.84
C LEU A 286 23.98 -39.95 4.85
N GLU A 287 24.43 -39.40 5.98
CA GLU A 287 25.80 -38.89 6.17
C GLU A 287 26.88 -39.87 5.69
N ALA A 288 26.66 -41.17 5.90
CA ALA A 288 27.58 -42.25 5.53
C ALA A 288 27.61 -42.58 4.02
N GLY A 289 26.90 -41.84 3.17
CA GLY A 289 26.79 -42.12 1.73
C GLY A 289 25.88 -43.30 1.39
N GLN A 290 25.07 -43.74 2.35
CA GLN A 290 24.12 -44.85 2.18
C GLN A 290 22.73 -44.30 1.84
N VAL A 291 22.02 -44.99 0.94
CA VAL A 291 20.61 -44.68 0.64
C VAL A 291 19.77 -44.91 1.90
N ASP A 292 19.02 -43.90 2.30
CA ASP A 292 18.01 -44.04 3.34
C ASP A 292 16.77 -44.69 2.72
N GLU A 293 16.25 -45.75 3.34
CA GLU A 293 15.06 -46.44 2.85
C GLU A 293 13.78 -45.59 3.01
N ARG A 294 13.82 -44.52 3.83
CA ARG A 294 12.70 -43.59 3.96
C ARG A 294 12.65 -42.59 2.79
N PRO A 295 11.47 -42.31 2.22
CA PRO A 295 11.31 -41.24 1.24
C PRO A 295 11.79 -39.89 1.80
N ALA A 296 12.37 -39.06 0.93
CA ALA A 296 12.73 -37.69 1.26
C ALA A 296 11.49 -36.90 1.71
N SER A 297 11.63 -36.05 2.73
CA SER A 297 10.52 -35.24 3.26
C SER A 297 10.97 -33.83 3.61
N LEU A 298 10.03 -32.88 3.64
CA LEU A 298 10.30 -31.48 4.01
C LEU A 298 10.84 -31.31 5.45
N ASN A 299 10.62 -32.31 6.32
CA ASN A 299 11.14 -32.32 7.69
C ASN A 299 12.58 -32.83 7.77
N ASP A 300 13.16 -33.25 6.65
CA ASP A 300 14.54 -33.68 6.61
C ASP A 300 15.46 -32.48 6.85
N ILE A 301 16.57 -32.73 7.55
CA ILE A 301 17.59 -31.72 7.79
C ILE A 301 18.49 -31.68 6.55
N LEU A 302 18.77 -30.48 6.06
CA LEU A 302 19.55 -30.26 4.82
C LEU A 302 20.96 -30.90 4.89
N ILE A 303 21.54 -30.98 6.09
CA ILE A 303 22.78 -31.73 6.37
C ILE A 303 22.66 -32.41 7.75
N PRO A 304 22.80 -33.74 7.87
CA PRO A 304 22.66 -34.40 9.17
C PRO A 304 23.95 -34.20 10.00
N ARG A 305 23.77 -33.81 11.27
CA ARG A 305 24.77 -33.46 12.32
C ARG A 305 25.60 -32.17 12.14
N CYS A 306 24.94 -31.03 12.23
CA CYS A 306 25.52 -29.83 12.85
C CYS A 306 25.09 -29.79 14.33
N SER A 307 26.00 -30.00 15.28
CA SER A 307 25.68 -29.84 16.70
C SER A 307 25.71 -28.36 17.08
N THR A 308 24.60 -27.87 17.63
CA THR A 308 24.39 -26.57 18.34
C THR A 308 24.17 -25.28 17.54
N ALA A 309 24.35 -25.24 16.22
CA ALA A 309 23.78 -24.18 15.37
C ALA A 309 22.51 -24.70 14.69
N SER A 310 21.46 -23.88 14.64
CA SER A 310 20.07 -24.18 14.28
C SER A 310 19.88 -25.24 13.19
N ARG A 311 19.10 -26.28 13.50
CA ARG A 311 18.69 -27.33 12.55
C ARG A 311 17.83 -26.73 11.44
N LEU A 312 18.39 -26.42 10.26
CA LEU A 312 17.58 -26.02 9.10
C LEU A 312 16.85 -27.23 8.51
N SER A 313 15.51 -27.15 8.49
CA SER A 313 14.67 -28.12 7.78
C SER A 313 14.57 -27.76 6.28
N ILE A 314 14.32 -28.75 5.42
CA ILE A 314 14.08 -28.50 3.99
C ILE A 314 12.84 -27.60 3.78
N ALA A 315 11.83 -27.68 4.66
CA ALA A 315 10.70 -26.75 4.69
C ALA A 315 11.13 -25.28 4.78
N THR A 316 12.19 -24.98 5.54
CA THR A 316 12.76 -23.62 5.69
C THR A 316 13.32 -23.09 4.37
N THR A 317 13.81 -23.95 3.46
CA THR A 317 14.29 -23.56 2.13
C THR A 317 13.20 -23.50 1.05
N CYS A 318 12.02 -24.08 1.34
CA CYS A 318 10.88 -24.16 0.42
C CYS A 318 9.84 -23.06 0.64
N ASN A 319 9.68 -22.54 1.87
CA ASN A 319 8.83 -21.39 2.22
C ASN A 319 9.37 -20.71 3.50
N MET A 320 10.12 -19.61 3.37
CA MET A 320 10.72 -18.92 4.52
C MET A 320 9.65 -18.10 5.27
N ILE A 321 9.24 -18.54 6.47
CA ILE A 321 8.38 -17.80 7.41
C ILE A 321 9.04 -17.88 8.80
N CYS A 322 9.16 -16.76 9.50
CA CYS A 322 9.79 -16.72 10.83
C CYS A 322 8.95 -17.45 11.88
N ASP A 323 9.59 -17.85 12.98
CA ASP A 323 8.92 -18.53 14.10
C ASP A 323 7.75 -17.72 14.65
N ILE A 324 7.84 -16.39 14.71
CA ILE A 324 6.78 -15.56 15.28
C ILE A 324 5.55 -15.49 14.35
N CYS A 325 5.75 -15.61 13.03
CA CYS A 325 4.65 -15.68 12.07
C CYS A 325 3.99 -17.06 12.18
N ARG A 326 4.80 -18.11 12.23
CA ARG A 326 4.35 -19.48 12.44
C ARG A 326 3.55 -19.60 13.74
N ASP A 327 4.07 -19.12 14.86
CA ASP A 327 3.42 -19.20 16.17
C ASP A 327 2.13 -18.39 16.22
N GLY A 328 2.12 -17.15 15.70
CA GLY A 328 0.91 -16.33 15.65
C GLY A 328 -0.21 -16.96 14.81
N ILE A 329 0.15 -17.74 13.79
CA ILE A 329 -0.82 -18.42 12.93
C ILE A 329 -1.25 -19.77 13.51
N GLU A 330 -0.32 -20.56 14.06
CA GLU A 330 -0.55 -21.90 14.61
C GLU A 330 -1.21 -21.88 15.99
N ALA A 331 -0.94 -20.87 16.83
CA ALA A 331 -1.52 -20.73 18.17
C ALA A 331 -3.03 -20.41 18.16
N ASN A 332 -3.61 -20.04 17.01
CA ASN A 332 -5.02 -19.66 16.86
C ASN A 332 -5.99 -20.86 16.75
N VAL A 333 -5.84 -21.83 17.65
CA VAL A 333 -6.95 -22.67 18.10
C VAL A 333 -7.49 -22.02 19.37
N PRO A 334 -8.71 -21.47 19.40
CA PRO A 334 -9.34 -21.16 20.67
C PRO A 334 -9.39 -22.47 21.45
N LYS A 335 -8.53 -22.62 22.47
CA LYS A 335 -8.66 -23.71 23.43
C LYS A 335 -9.83 -23.34 24.32
N GLY A 336 -11.03 -23.68 23.82
CA GLY A 336 -12.33 -23.75 24.46
C GLY A 336 -12.61 -22.79 25.62
N VAL A 337 -13.51 -21.82 25.41
CA VAL A 337 -14.79 -21.69 26.14
C VAL A 337 -15.74 -20.93 25.20
N TRP A 338 -16.82 -21.57 24.77
CA TRP A 338 -17.97 -20.85 24.21
C TRP A 338 -18.75 -20.27 25.39
N GLY A 339 -18.56 -18.97 25.63
CA GLY A 339 -19.35 -18.15 26.54
C GLY A 339 -19.84 -16.91 25.79
N GLU A 340 -21.08 -16.50 26.06
CA GLU A 340 -21.91 -15.56 25.29
C GLU A 340 -21.47 -14.08 25.31
N GLU A 341 -20.17 -13.78 25.26
CA GLU A 341 -19.68 -12.40 25.11
C GLU A 341 -19.30 -12.13 23.65
N ARG A 342 -20.18 -11.43 22.92
CA ARG A 342 -19.85 -10.86 21.61
C ARG A 342 -18.71 -9.85 21.78
N GLY A 343 -17.62 -10.01 21.01
CA GLY A 343 -16.67 -8.92 20.72
C GLY A 343 -15.32 -8.93 21.43
N THR A 344 -14.75 -10.09 21.78
CA THR A 344 -13.39 -10.11 22.34
C THR A 344 -12.33 -10.05 21.23
N LEU A 345 -11.92 -8.83 20.87
CA LEU A 345 -10.76 -8.60 19.99
C LEU A 345 -9.51 -9.21 20.64
N VAL A 346 -9.01 -10.30 20.08
CA VAL A 346 -7.79 -10.95 20.57
C VAL A 346 -6.59 -10.36 19.81
N ILE A 347 -5.83 -9.49 20.47
CA ILE A 347 -4.64 -8.82 19.93
C ILE A 347 -3.38 -9.53 20.42
N TRP A 348 -2.45 -9.85 19.53
CA TRP A 348 -1.14 -10.40 19.89
C TRP A 348 0.01 -9.64 19.24
N ASP A 349 1.05 -9.36 20.02
CA ASP A 349 2.28 -8.73 19.53
C ASP A 349 3.12 -9.74 18.75
N HIS A 350 3.29 -9.50 17.45
CA HIS A 350 4.07 -10.33 16.54
C HIS A 350 5.50 -9.81 16.32
N HIS A 351 5.69 -8.49 16.31
CA HIS A 351 7.00 -7.87 16.47
C HIS A 351 6.83 -6.65 17.35
N LEU A 352 7.72 -6.48 18.33
CA LEU A 352 7.69 -5.37 19.29
C LEU A 352 8.59 -4.19 18.88
N THR A 353 9.47 -4.41 17.89
CA THR A 353 10.42 -3.42 17.42
C THR A 353 10.64 -3.52 15.91
N CYS A 354 11.03 -2.40 15.29
CA CYS A 354 11.49 -2.37 13.90
C CYS A 354 12.68 -3.33 13.69
N SER A 355 13.60 -3.41 14.64
CA SER A 355 14.76 -4.30 14.56
C SER A 355 14.39 -5.78 14.48
N THR A 356 13.37 -6.23 15.22
CA THR A 356 12.93 -7.64 15.19
C THR A 356 12.15 -7.99 13.92
N LEU A 357 11.36 -7.05 13.40
CA LEU A 357 10.72 -7.19 12.09
C LEU A 357 11.77 -7.23 10.98
N LYS A 358 12.71 -6.28 10.95
CA LYS A 358 13.79 -6.19 9.95
C LYS A 358 14.68 -7.43 9.97
N ALA A 359 15.08 -7.91 11.15
CA ALA A 359 15.82 -9.16 11.27
C ALA A 359 15.05 -10.35 10.70
N SER A 360 13.71 -10.38 10.85
CA SER A 360 12.88 -11.42 10.24
C SER A 360 12.80 -11.28 8.72
N VAL A 361 12.73 -10.05 8.19
CA VAL A 361 12.81 -9.77 6.74
C VAL A 361 14.15 -10.23 6.16
N GLU A 362 15.26 -9.86 6.79
CA GLU A 362 16.63 -10.22 6.39
C GLU A 362 16.88 -11.72 6.50
N ALA A 363 16.29 -12.39 7.51
CA ALA A 363 16.27 -13.84 7.62
C ALA A 363 15.35 -14.53 6.59
N GLY A 364 14.75 -13.78 5.68
CA GLY A 364 13.96 -14.28 4.56
C GLY A 364 12.49 -14.52 4.89
N CYS A 365 11.98 -14.10 6.05
CA CYS A 365 10.57 -14.26 6.38
C CYS A 365 9.69 -13.52 5.38
N TYR A 366 8.95 -14.31 4.63
CA TYR A 366 8.12 -13.88 3.53
C TYR A 366 6.99 -12.94 3.96
N ILE A 367 6.27 -13.29 5.03
CA ILE A 367 5.15 -12.49 5.55
C ILE A 367 5.66 -11.13 6.05
N CYS A 368 6.72 -11.13 6.87
CA CYS A 368 7.36 -9.92 7.37
C CYS A 368 7.89 -9.04 6.23
N ASN A 369 8.48 -9.65 5.19
CA ASN A 369 8.98 -8.92 4.03
C ASN A 369 7.86 -8.22 3.26
N ARG A 370 6.71 -8.89 3.09
CA ARG A 370 5.55 -8.27 2.44
C ARG A 370 4.97 -7.11 3.24
N ILE A 371 4.86 -7.28 4.55
CA ILE A 371 4.45 -6.24 5.49
C ILE A 371 5.39 -5.03 5.39
N TRP A 372 6.69 -5.27 5.31
CA TRP A 372 7.71 -4.23 5.18
C TRP A 372 7.63 -3.48 3.84
N ILE A 373 7.49 -4.18 2.72
CA ILE A 373 7.44 -3.58 1.36
C ILE A 373 6.18 -2.72 1.16
N CYS A 374 5.05 -3.11 1.74
CA CYS A 374 3.80 -2.34 1.59
C CYS A 374 3.74 -1.08 2.48
N LEU A 375 4.68 -0.89 3.42
CA LEU A 375 4.80 0.39 4.13
C LEU A 375 5.29 1.48 3.18
N ALA A 376 4.61 2.63 3.17
CA ALA A 376 5.06 3.79 2.38
C ALA A 376 6.52 4.16 2.74
N PRO A 377 7.37 4.60 1.79
CA PRO A 377 8.78 4.91 2.05
C PRO A 377 8.99 5.92 3.17
N LYS A 378 8.08 6.90 3.31
CA LYS A 378 8.04 7.85 4.43
C LYS A 378 7.83 7.17 5.79
N HIS A 379 6.98 6.15 5.85
CA HIS A 379 6.74 5.36 7.06
C HIS A 379 7.91 4.42 7.33
N GLN A 380 8.51 3.81 6.31
CA GLN A 380 9.75 3.03 6.46
C GLN A 380 10.88 3.89 7.05
N THR A 381 11.11 5.08 6.51
CA THR A 381 12.12 6.03 7.01
C THR A 381 11.85 6.45 8.45
N TYR A 382 10.59 6.78 8.76
CA TYR A 382 10.17 7.12 10.12
C TYR A 382 10.36 5.95 11.09
N VAL A 383 9.99 4.73 10.69
CA VAL A 383 10.15 3.48 11.45
C VAL A 383 11.62 3.11 11.65
N ILE A 384 12.49 3.41 10.68
CA ILE A 384 13.94 3.22 10.79
C ILE A 384 14.55 4.21 11.80
N GLY A 385 14.15 5.48 11.78
CA GLY A 385 14.65 6.50 12.72
C GLY A 385 14.42 6.16 14.20
N LEU A 386 13.42 5.32 14.52
CA LEU A 386 13.16 4.84 15.88
C LEU A 386 14.22 3.84 16.41
N THR A 387 15.02 3.24 15.53
CA THR A 387 16.09 2.29 15.93
C THR A 387 17.41 2.96 16.33
N GLU A 388 17.64 4.21 15.91
CA GLU A 388 18.88 4.95 16.20
C GLU A 388 18.85 5.66 17.56
N GLN A 389 17.66 5.88 18.15
CA GLN A 389 17.50 6.56 19.44
C GLN A 389 17.66 5.65 20.67
N THR A 390 17.87 4.35 20.50
CA THR A 390 18.13 3.42 21.60
C THR A 390 19.58 2.95 21.59
N HIS A 391 20.53 3.82 21.96
CA HIS A 391 21.76 3.46 22.70
C HIS A 391 22.73 4.65 22.81
N THR A 392 22.74 5.33 23.96
CA THR A 392 23.96 5.93 24.53
C THR A 392 23.93 5.78 26.06
N PRO A 393 24.72 4.86 26.64
CA PRO A 393 25.02 4.87 28.06
C PRO A 393 26.16 5.87 28.32
N GLY A 394 25.83 7.00 28.94
CA GLY A 394 26.74 7.88 29.67
C GLY A 394 27.66 8.79 28.85
N VAL A 395 27.36 10.09 28.81
CA VAL A 395 28.35 11.18 28.86
C VAL A 395 27.70 12.38 29.57
N ASP A 396 28.43 12.91 30.56
CA ASP A 396 28.12 14.09 31.37
C ASP A 396 28.00 15.40 30.54
N GLU A 397 27.45 16.42 31.20
CA GLU A 397 27.31 17.82 30.81
C GLU A 397 28.50 18.41 29.99
N LEU A 398 28.20 19.10 28.87
CA LEU A 398 28.54 20.52 28.62
C LEU A 398 28.46 20.92 27.13
N SER A 399 27.60 21.92 26.89
CA SER A 399 27.67 23.02 25.91
C SER A 399 28.08 22.74 24.45
N VAL A 400 27.12 22.85 23.53
CA VAL A 400 27.26 23.65 22.28
C VAL A 400 25.90 24.24 21.92
N GLU A 401 25.83 25.57 21.87
CA GLU A 401 24.68 26.37 21.42
C GLU A 401 24.54 26.35 19.89
N ASN A 402 23.29 26.49 19.46
CA ASN A 402 22.81 26.93 18.14
C ASN A 402 22.79 25.90 16.98
N GLU A 403 21.65 25.21 16.83
CA GLU A 403 20.83 25.28 15.61
C GLU A 403 19.40 24.76 15.85
N LYS A 404 18.41 25.47 15.28
CA LYS A 404 16.97 25.29 15.47
C LYS A 404 16.46 24.00 14.82
N SER A 405 16.06 23.00 15.61
CA SER A 405 15.01 22.05 15.24
C SER A 405 14.38 21.42 16.49
N CYS A 406 13.04 21.35 16.52
CA CYS A 406 12.27 20.73 17.60
C CYS A 406 12.53 19.21 17.65
N HIS A 407 13.18 18.74 18.70
CA HIS A 407 13.11 17.34 19.12
C HIS A 407 12.64 17.28 20.57
N ASP A 408 11.42 16.79 20.78
CA ASP A 408 10.95 16.30 22.09
C ASP A 408 11.87 15.15 22.51
N SER A 409 12.64 15.34 23.57
CA SER A 409 13.73 14.45 23.95
C SER A 409 13.34 13.26 24.82
N ASN A 410 12.05 13.02 25.10
CA ASN A 410 11.62 11.99 26.06
C ASN A 410 10.52 11.01 25.60
N ALA A 411 9.96 11.14 24.39
CA ALA A 411 8.94 10.21 23.90
C ALA A 411 9.57 8.94 23.29
N VAL A 412 9.27 7.76 23.85
CA VAL A 412 9.72 6.46 23.28
C VAL A 412 8.66 5.95 22.31
N THR A 413 8.99 5.88 21.02
CA THR A 413 8.09 5.28 20.02
C THR A 413 8.49 3.84 19.75
N GLN A 414 7.57 2.90 19.92
CA GLN A 414 7.74 1.46 19.64
C GLN A 414 6.82 1.04 18.48
N MET A 415 7.28 0.14 17.62
CA MET A 415 6.47 -0.40 16.52
C MET A 415 5.94 -1.78 16.92
N GLN A 416 4.64 -1.97 16.89
CA GLN A 416 3.99 -3.25 17.15
C GLN A 416 3.26 -3.75 15.91
N LEU A 417 3.53 -5.00 15.51
CA LEU A 417 2.71 -5.70 14.53
C LEU A 417 1.69 -6.56 15.28
N TRP A 418 0.41 -6.32 15.05
CA TRP A 418 -0.70 -7.04 15.68
C TRP A 418 -1.31 -8.05 14.74
N TRP A 419 -1.69 -9.19 15.29
CA TRP A 419 -2.72 -10.05 14.70
C TRP A 419 -4.03 -9.81 15.44
N HIS A 420 -5.13 -9.70 14.70
CA HIS A 420 -6.46 -9.81 15.29
C HIS A 420 -7.39 -10.66 14.42
N LEU A 421 -8.27 -11.38 15.11
CA LEU A 421 -9.45 -11.99 14.51
C LEU A 421 -10.49 -10.88 14.35
N ASP A 422 -10.97 -10.70 13.13
CA ASP A 422 -11.96 -9.67 12.83
C ASP A 422 -13.37 -10.27 12.92
N ASP A 423 -14.06 -9.96 14.02
CA ASP A 423 -15.41 -10.44 14.33
C ASP A 423 -16.47 -9.97 13.30
N ARG A 424 -16.18 -8.93 12.50
CA ARG A 424 -17.04 -8.54 11.35
C ARG A 424 -17.15 -9.67 10.33
N TYR A 425 -16.20 -10.61 10.37
CA TYR A 425 -16.08 -11.75 9.50
C TYR A 425 -16.19 -13.08 10.26
N GLU A 426 -16.87 -13.12 11.42
CA GLU A 426 -17.11 -14.27 12.32
C GLU A 426 -17.40 -15.62 11.62
N LYS A 427 -17.85 -15.62 10.35
CA LYS A 427 -18.11 -16.82 9.54
C LYS A 427 -16.95 -17.30 8.65
N PHE A 428 -15.81 -16.61 8.57
CA PHE A 428 -14.92 -16.68 7.40
C PHE A 428 -13.44 -16.99 7.66
N GLU A 429 -13.03 -17.29 8.90
CA GLU A 429 -11.65 -17.67 9.25
C GLU A 429 -10.56 -16.68 8.77
N THR A 430 -10.92 -15.40 8.64
CA THR A 430 -10.02 -14.32 8.20
C THR A 430 -9.17 -13.80 9.37
N MET A 431 -7.89 -13.56 9.13
CA MET A 431 -6.99 -12.88 10.06
C MET A 431 -6.53 -11.56 9.46
N THR A 432 -6.48 -10.50 10.27
CA THR A 432 -5.91 -9.22 9.86
C THR A 432 -4.60 -9.00 10.61
N ALA A 433 -3.55 -8.63 9.88
CA ALA A 433 -2.30 -8.16 10.44
C ALA A 433 -2.22 -6.63 10.29
N SER A 434 -1.95 -5.92 11.38
CA SER A 434 -1.90 -4.45 11.40
C SER A 434 -0.59 -3.97 12.00
N ILE A 435 0.09 -3.06 11.32
CA ILE A 435 1.30 -2.42 11.85
C ILE A 435 0.88 -1.15 12.59
N ASN A 436 1.21 -1.06 13.87
CA ASN A 436 0.88 0.06 14.74
C ASN A 436 2.14 0.67 15.34
N LEU A 437 2.15 1.99 15.47
CA LEU A 437 3.17 2.74 16.20
C LEU A 437 2.60 3.16 17.54
N ARG A 438 3.32 2.84 18.62
CA ARG A 438 3.02 3.22 19.99
C ARG A 438 3.95 4.33 20.43
N ARG A 439 3.44 5.50 20.77
CA ARG A 439 4.22 6.51 21.51
C ARG A 439 3.93 6.40 23.00
N THR A 440 5.01 6.36 23.79
CA THR A 440 4.95 6.32 25.25
C THR A 440 5.45 7.65 25.80
N TYR A 441 4.62 8.28 26.61
CA TYR A 441 4.91 9.56 27.25
C TYR A 441 5.21 9.34 28.74
N PRO A 442 6.41 9.72 29.23
CA PRO A 442 6.70 9.65 30.65
C PRO A 442 5.83 10.67 31.41
N SER A 443 4.88 10.17 32.21
CA SER A 443 4.02 10.99 33.06
C SER A 443 4.55 11.00 34.50
N SER A 444 4.55 12.18 35.14
CA SER A 444 4.82 12.34 36.58
C SER A 444 3.67 11.89 37.48
N THR A 445 2.52 11.53 36.89
CA THR A 445 1.37 10.94 37.58
C THR A 445 1.26 9.46 37.21
N LEU A 446 0.85 8.63 38.18
CA LEU A 446 0.90 7.15 38.24
C LEU A 446 0.34 6.34 37.03
N ALA A 447 -0.04 6.96 35.92
CA ALA A 447 -0.44 6.29 34.68
C ALA A 447 0.41 6.74 33.48
N THR A 448 1.17 5.81 32.90
CA THR A 448 1.81 5.98 31.60
C THR A 448 0.75 6.14 30.51
N LYS A 449 0.78 7.24 29.75
CA LYS A 449 -0.13 7.45 28.60
C LYS A 449 0.47 6.89 27.31
N TYR A 450 -0.37 6.27 26.49
CA TYR A 450 -0.01 5.67 25.21
C TYR A 450 -0.82 6.28 24.07
N GLN A 451 -0.16 6.59 22.95
CA GLN A 451 -0.83 6.98 21.70
C GLN A 451 -0.49 5.94 20.62
N TRP A 452 -1.51 5.51 19.87
CA TRP A 452 -1.36 4.51 18.81
C TRP A 452 -1.62 5.11 17.43
N SER A 453 -0.84 4.70 16.43
CA SER A 453 -1.06 5.07 15.02
C SER A 453 -0.90 3.85 14.12
N ASN A 454 -1.97 3.44 13.45
CA ASN A 454 -1.92 2.36 12.45
C ASN A 454 -1.28 2.87 11.15
N ILE A 455 -0.28 2.17 10.64
CA ILE A 455 0.49 2.53 9.45
C ILE A 455 0.36 1.53 8.29
N GLY A 456 -0.42 0.46 8.44
CA GLY A 456 -0.77 -0.47 7.36
C GLY A 456 -1.52 -1.73 7.83
N ASN A 457 -2.52 -2.16 7.04
CA ASN A 457 -3.32 -3.36 7.29
C ASN A 457 -3.20 -4.41 6.18
N PHE A 458 -3.14 -5.67 6.56
CA PHE A 458 -3.01 -6.82 5.67
C PHE A 458 -4.04 -7.87 6.02
N LEU A 459 -4.74 -8.36 5.01
CA LEU A 459 -5.69 -9.46 5.16
C LEU A 459 -5.02 -10.78 4.79
N ILE A 460 -5.18 -11.76 5.68
CA ILE A 460 -4.82 -13.16 5.47
C ILE A 460 -6.10 -13.97 5.52
N HIS A 461 -6.58 -14.43 4.36
CA HIS A 461 -7.85 -15.15 4.27
C HIS A 461 -7.71 -16.52 3.61
N PRO A 462 -8.51 -17.53 4.03
CA PRO A 462 -8.46 -18.87 3.44
C PRO A 462 -8.85 -18.81 1.96
N TYR A 463 -8.20 -19.65 1.17
CA TYR A 463 -8.42 -19.78 -0.25
C TYR A 463 -9.70 -20.57 -0.59
N SER A 464 -10.08 -21.54 0.24
CA SER A 464 -11.02 -22.63 -0.10
C SER A 464 -12.25 -22.77 0.80
N GLY A 465 -12.71 -21.72 1.48
CA GLY A 465 -13.95 -21.78 2.27
C GLY A 465 -15.22 -21.80 1.41
N ASN A 466 -16.37 -22.23 1.96
CA ASN A 466 -17.74 -22.27 1.38
C ASN A 466 -18.31 -20.93 0.85
N PHE A 467 -17.45 -20.00 0.47
CA PHE A 467 -17.74 -19.01 -0.53
C PHE A 467 -18.17 -19.73 -1.82
N LYS A 468 -19.43 -19.54 -2.23
CA LYS A 468 -19.68 -19.47 -3.68
C LYS A 468 -18.63 -18.52 -4.22
N PRO A 469 -17.84 -18.91 -5.23
CA PRO A 469 -16.76 -18.08 -5.73
C PRO A 469 -17.30 -16.68 -6.02
N ILE A 470 -16.81 -15.67 -5.29
CA ILE A 470 -16.93 -14.27 -5.73
C ILE A 470 -15.86 -14.00 -6.83
N TYR A 471 -15.20 -15.05 -7.30
CA TYR A 471 -14.31 -15.09 -8.46
C TYR A 471 -14.97 -15.96 -9.54
N PRO A 472 -14.99 -15.59 -10.82
CA PRO A 472 -15.41 -16.54 -11.85
C PRO A 472 -14.37 -17.67 -11.93
N ILE A 473 -14.72 -18.85 -11.42
CA ILE A 473 -14.06 -20.10 -11.80
C ILE A 473 -14.38 -20.32 -13.29
N ARG A 474 -13.41 -20.76 -14.09
CA ARG A 474 -13.72 -21.33 -15.40
C ARG A 474 -14.71 -22.49 -15.22
N ALA A 475 -15.49 -22.81 -16.25
CA ALA A 475 -16.41 -23.96 -16.20
C ALA A 475 -15.70 -25.31 -15.95
N ASP A 476 -14.36 -25.36 -15.98
CA ASP A 476 -13.51 -26.54 -15.81
C ASP A 476 -12.87 -26.68 -14.41
N GLY A 477 -12.99 -25.69 -13.51
CA GLY A 477 -12.47 -25.80 -12.15
C GLY A 477 -11.01 -25.38 -11.93
N GLU A 478 -10.28 -24.89 -12.94
CA GLU A 478 -8.88 -24.46 -12.78
C GLU A 478 -8.70 -23.00 -12.31
N LEU A 479 -7.64 -22.79 -11.53
CA LEU A 479 -7.27 -21.53 -10.86
C LEU A 479 -6.56 -20.57 -11.83
N ARG A 480 -6.92 -19.26 -11.80
CA ARG A 480 -6.09 -18.21 -12.42
C ARG A 480 -4.96 -17.82 -11.46
N THR A 481 -3.71 -18.02 -11.87
CA THR A 481 -2.58 -17.24 -11.33
C THR A 481 -2.76 -15.78 -11.74
N PRO A 482 -2.42 -14.80 -10.87
CA PRO A 482 -2.38 -13.41 -11.29
C PRO A 482 -1.30 -13.29 -12.37
N ARG A 483 -1.67 -12.78 -13.55
CA ARG A 483 -0.65 -12.40 -14.54
C ARG A 483 0.22 -11.30 -13.92
N PRO A 484 1.55 -11.35 -14.09
CA PRO A 484 2.39 -10.21 -13.77
C PRO A 484 1.81 -8.97 -14.46
N LEU A 485 1.57 -7.91 -13.67
CA LEU A 485 1.19 -6.64 -14.25
C LEU A 485 2.35 -6.16 -15.14
N ALA A 486 2.04 -5.40 -16.19
CA ALA A 486 3.08 -4.73 -16.96
C ALA A 486 3.76 -3.65 -16.11
N GLU A 487 5.02 -3.31 -16.34
CA GLU A 487 5.79 -2.36 -15.51
C GLU A 487 5.33 -0.89 -15.62
N ILE A 488 4.44 -0.58 -16.57
CA ILE A 488 3.89 0.77 -16.76
C ILE A 488 2.38 0.71 -17.05
N THR A 489 1.62 1.67 -16.52
CA THR A 489 0.15 1.73 -16.71
C THR A 489 -0.28 2.11 -18.14
N SER A 490 0.63 2.63 -18.96
CA SER A 490 0.42 2.90 -20.39
C SER A 490 0.54 1.65 -21.27
N SER A 491 0.89 0.50 -20.67
CA SER A 491 1.05 -0.74 -21.42
C SER A 491 -0.22 -1.13 -22.17
N LYS A 492 -0.04 -1.78 -23.31
CA LYS A 492 -1.15 -2.27 -24.13
C LYS A 492 -2.09 -3.18 -23.34
N ASP A 493 -1.55 -4.02 -22.46
CA ASP A 493 -2.35 -4.96 -21.65
C ASP A 493 -3.22 -4.24 -20.63
N ALA A 494 -2.68 -3.25 -19.90
CA ALA A 494 -3.45 -2.43 -18.97
C ALA A 494 -4.57 -1.67 -19.70
N LEU A 495 -4.23 -1.02 -20.80
CA LEU A 495 -5.16 -0.25 -21.62
C LEU A 495 -6.27 -1.12 -22.28
N LEU A 496 -5.93 -2.35 -22.69
CA LEU A 496 -6.93 -3.32 -23.17
C LEU A 496 -7.84 -3.82 -22.03
N GLN A 497 -7.29 -3.99 -20.82
CA GLN A 497 -8.09 -4.36 -19.65
C GLN A 497 -9.06 -3.24 -19.26
N ALA A 498 -8.64 -1.97 -19.34
CA ALA A 498 -9.52 -0.81 -19.17
C ALA A 498 -10.67 -0.82 -20.18
N LYS A 499 -10.35 -1.07 -21.46
CA LYS A 499 -11.35 -1.20 -22.52
C LYS A 499 -12.32 -2.35 -22.25
N LYS A 500 -11.82 -3.51 -21.82
CA LYS A 500 -12.65 -4.67 -21.47
C LYS A 500 -13.66 -4.32 -20.38
N TRP A 501 -13.24 -3.70 -19.27
CA TRP A 501 -14.16 -3.29 -18.21
C TRP A 501 -15.24 -2.32 -18.70
N CYS A 502 -14.85 -1.38 -19.56
CA CYS A 502 -15.78 -0.43 -20.14
C CYS A 502 -16.83 -1.12 -21.02
N ASP A 503 -16.40 -2.00 -21.92
CA ASP A 503 -17.28 -2.76 -22.82
C ASP A 503 -18.23 -3.67 -22.02
N GLU A 504 -17.73 -4.39 -21.02
CA GLU A 504 -18.54 -5.22 -20.11
C GLU A 504 -19.60 -4.38 -19.38
N CYS A 505 -19.22 -3.22 -18.86
CA CYS A 505 -20.13 -2.33 -18.15
C CYS A 505 -21.21 -1.76 -19.07
N VAL A 506 -20.86 -1.35 -20.30
CA VAL A 506 -21.83 -0.86 -21.30
C VAL A 506 -22.82 -1.96 -21.69
N GLN A 507 -22.34 -3.18 -21.88
CA GLN A 507 -23.16 -4.31 -22.34
C GLN A 507 -23.97 -4.95 -21.21
N GLY A 508 -23.43 -5.04 -19.99
CA GLY A 508 -23.99 -5.87 -18.91
C GLY A 508 -24.63 -5.10 -17.75
N HIS A 509 -24.17 -3.91 -17.40
CA HIS A 509 -24.59 -3.24 -16.15
C HIS A 509 -25.80 -2.33 -16.36
N THR A 510 -26.95 -2.74 -15.84
CA THR A 510 -28.24 -2.06 -15.96
C THR A 510 -28.25 -0.63 -15.39
N ARG A 511 -27.70 -0.42 -14.19
CA ARG A 511 -27.58 0.88 -13.50
C ARG A 511 -26.57 1.82 -14.16
N CYS A 512 -25.72 1.31 -15.05
CA CYS A 512 -24.72 2.09 -15.77
C CYS A 512 -25.20 2.53 -17.17
N ARG A 513 -26.27 1.93 -17.70
CA ARG A 513 -26.83 2.28 -19.01
C ARG A 513 -27.43 3.70 -18.96
N ALA A 514 -27.16 4.50 -19.98
CA ALA A 514 -27.87 5.77 -20.16
C ALA A 514 -29.35 5.51 -20.43
N SER A 515 -30.23 6.42 -19.99
CA SER A 515 -31.60 6.45 -20.47
C SER A 515 -31.59 6.63 -22.00
N ALA A 516 -32.37 5.81 -22.72
CA ALA A 516 -32.33 5.73 -24.19
C ALA A 516 -32.71 7.03 -24.93
N ASN A 517 -33.22 8.05 -24.22
CA ASN A 517 -33.90 9.22 -24.80
C ASN A 517 -33.25 10.59 -24.57
N ALA A 518 -32.00 10.70 -24.10
CA ALA A 518 -31.38 12.02 -23.94
C ALA A 518 -29.88 12.03 -24.28
N THR A 519 -29.54 12.39 -25.52
CA THR A 519 -28.21 12.91 -25.86
C THR A 519 -28.12 14.35 -25.37
N TRP A 520 -27.50 14.54 -24.21
CA TRP A 520 -27.16 15.86 -23.65
C TRP A 520 -25.65 16.08 -23.75
N TYR A 521 -25.25 17.32 -24.01
CA TYR A 521 -23.84 17.75 -24.08
C TYR A 521 -23.61 18.99 -23.21
N PRO A 522 -22.42 19.13 -22.59
CA PRO A 522 -21.99 20.37 -21.95
C PRO A 522 -21.85 21.51 -22.96
N THR A 523 -21.81 22.76 -22.48
CA THR A 523 -21.70 23.96 -23.33
C THR A 523 -20.49 23.94 -24.26
N ARG A 524 -19.39 23.32 -23.82
CA ARG A 524 -18.13 23.18 -24.55
C ARG A 524 -17.52 21.79 -24.33
N LEU A 525 -16.83 21.28 -25.34
CA LEU A 525 -16.07 20.05 -25.29
C LEU A 525 -14.76 20.20 -26.07
N VAL A 526 -13.73 19.47 -25.69
CA VAL A 526 -12.50 19.32 -26.46
C VAL A 526 -12.69 18.19 -27.48
N ASP A 527 -12.46 18.47 -28.75
CA ASP A 527 -12.56 17.56 -29.88
C ASP A 527 -11.17 17.14 -30.36
N PHE A 528 -10.83 15.86 -30.21
CA PHE A 528 -9.56 15.27 -30.67
C PHE A 528 -9.63 14.65 -32.08
N GLY A 529 -10.74 14.85 -32.81
CA GLY A 529 -10.94 14.33 -34.15
C GLY A 529 -11.31 12.83 -34.21
N SER A 530 -11.52 12.32 -35.43
CA SER A 530 -12.11 10.98 -35.65
C SER A 530 -11.15 9.92 -36.20
N ARG A 531 -9.88 10.25 -36.53
CA ARG A 531 -8.93 9.32 -37.16
C ARG A 531 -7.82 8.89 -36.19
N GLY A 532 -7.57 7.58 -36.09
CA GLY A 532 -6.47 6.99 -35.31
C GLY A 532 -6.74 6.83 -33.81
N THR A 533 -5.85 6.12 -33.12
CA THR A 533 -5.85 5.92 -31.66
C THR A 533 -5.04 6.99 -30.91
N SER A 534 -4.13 7.69 -31.59
CA SER A 534 -3.35 8.80 -31.02
C SER A 534 -3.85 10.13 -31.56
N CYS A 535 -3.94 11.13 -30.69
CA CYS A 535 -4.40 12.47 -31.04
C CYS A 535 -3.27 13.26 -31.72
N SER A 536 -3.56 13.92 -32.86
CA SER A 536 -2.58 14.81 -33.52
C SER A 536 -2.94 16.29 -33.40
N HIS A 537 -4.23 16.58 -33.37
CA HIS A 537 -4.77 17.94 -33.23
C HIS A 537 -5.99 17.91 -32.29
N PHE A 538 -6.29 19.06 -31.70
CA PHE A 538 -7.49 19.27 -30.90
C PHE A 538 -8.11 20.63 -31.22
N ARG A 539 -9.36 20.82 -30.83
CA ARG A 539 -10.03 22.13 -30.78
C ARG A 539 -11.16 22.12 -29.76
N LEU A 540 -11.63 23.28 -29.34
CA LEU A 540 -12.84 23.45 -28.57
C LEU A 540 -14.06 23.50 -29.50
N VAL A 541 -15.12 22.77 -29.15
CA VAL A 541 -16.37 22.71 -29.90
C VAL A 541 -17.55 23.10 -29.01
N GLN A 542 -18.59 23.68 -29.62
CA GLN A 542 -19.80 24.11 -28.91
C GLN A 542 -21.04 23.48 -29.54
N PRO A 543 -21.83 22.66 -28.79
CA PRO A 543 -23.03 22.01 -29.35
C PRO A 543 -24.08 23.00 -29.88
N SER A 544 -24.09 24.24 -29.38
CA SER A 544 -24.97 25.31 -29.87
C SER A 544 -24.61 25.83 -31.26
N LYS A 545 -23.37 25.61 -31.72
CA LYS A 545 -22.84 26.07 -33.01
C LYS A 545 -22.68 24.93 -34.02
N GLU A 546 -22.48 23.70 -33.57
CA GLU A 546 -22.32 22.54 -34.45
C GLU A 546 -22.94 21.27 -33.86
N HIS A 547 -23.41 20.37 -34.72
CA HIS A 547 -24.05 19.12 -34.30
C HIS A 547 -23.00 18.08 -33.91
N LEU A 548 -22.95 17.71 -32.64
CA LEU A 548 -22.06 16.66 -32.13
C LEU A 548 -22.67 15.26 -32.27
N THR A 549 -21.84 14.23 -32.38
CA THR A 549 -22.28 12.84 -32.51
C THR A 549 -21.49 11.90 -31.62
N GLY A 550 -22.18 11.02 -30.90
CA GLY A 550 -21.54 10.05 -30.01
C GLY A 550 -21.23 10.58 -28.61
N PRO A 551 -20.62 9.76 -27.75
CA PRO A 551 -20.38 10.10 -26.35
C PRO A 551 -19.25 11.12 -26.16
N TYR A 552 -19.16 11.67 -24.95
CA TYR A 552 -17.98 12.38 -24.43
C TYR A 552 -17.52 11.75 -23.10
N MET A 553 -16.26 11.97 -22.74
CA MET A 553 -15.66 11.61 -21.44
C MET A 553 -15.33 12.86 -20.64
N THR A 554 -15.04 12.71 -19.36
CA THR A 554 -14.60 13.80 -18.46
C THR A 554 -13.20 13.48 -17.90
N LEU A 555 -12.46 14.50 -17.46
CA LEU A 555 -11.17 14.37 -16.79
C LEU A 555 -11.19 15.04 -15.40
N SER A 556 -11.08 14.23 -14.35
CA SER A 556 -10.76 14.69 -12.99
C SER A 556 -9.25 14.77 -12.82
N HIS A 557 -8.72 15.95 -12.48
CA HIS A 557 -7.27 16.15 -12.32
C HIS A 557 -6.96 17.24 -11.29
N CYS A 558 -5.72 17.30 -10.81
CA CYS A 558 -5.23 18.41 -10.00
C CYS A 558 -4.78 19.56 -10.90
N TRP A 559 -5.14 20.81 -10.57
CA TRP A 559 -4.64 21.97 -11.31
C TRP A 559 -3.20 22.32 -10.96
N GLY A 560 -2.73 21.95 -9.76
CA GLY A 560 -1.37 22.19 -9.30
C GLY A 560 -1.06 23.63 -8.90
N GLN A 561 0.23 23.88 -8.62
CA GLN A 561 0.81 25.23 -8.44
C GLN A 561 1.41 25.79 -9.74
N ALA A 562 1.57 24.95 -10.77
CA ALA A 562 2.07 25.34 -12.09
C ALA A 562 0.96 26.00 -12.93
N ASP A 563 1.35 26.79 -13.93
CA ASP A 563 0.41 27.39 -14.89
C ASP A 563 -0.30 26.29 -15.70
N CYS A 564 -1.54 26.01 -15.30
CA CYS A 564 -2.47 25.15 -16.00
C CYS A 564 -3.11 25.93 -17.17
N LEU A 565 -3.20 25.30 -18.35
CA LEU A 565 -3.85 25.91 -19.52
C LEU A 565 -5.33 26.11 -19.23
N LYS A 566 -5.78 27.37 -19.27
CA LYS A 566 -7.16 27.77 -18.96
C LYS A 566 -7.82 28.40 -20.17
N LEU A 567 -9.12 28.15 -20.33
CA LEU A 567 -9.97 28.90 -21.23
C LEU A 567 -10.22 30.29 -20.65
N THR A 568 -9.90 31.30 -21.44
CA THR A 568 -10.15 32.71 -21.15
C THR A 568 -11.02 33.31 -22.23
N THR A 569 -11.58 34.48 -21.95
CA THR A 569 -12.31 35.24 -22.99
C THR A 569 -11.41 35.56 -24.19
N ASP A 570 -10.12 35.80 -23.93
CA ASP A 570 -9.13 36.18 -24.94
C ASP A 570 -8.70 35.02 -25.85
N ASN A 571 -8.54 33.81 -25.30
CA ASN A 571 -8.04 32.66 -26.06
C ASN A 571 -9.14 31.75 -26.63
N LEU A 572 -10.42 32.00 -26.32
CA LEU A 572 -11.55 31.20 -26.80
C LEU A 572 -11.57 31.04 -28.33
N THR A 573 -11.28 32.12 -29.06
CA THR A 573 -11.27 32.08 -30.54
C THR A 573 -10.15 31.19 -31.07
N GLU A 574 -8.97 31.29 -30.48
CA GLU A 574 -7.80 30.48 -30.85
C GLU A 574 -8.03 29.00 -30.53
N LEU A 575 -8.48 28.69 -29.30
CA LEU A 575 -8.75 27.31 -28.87
C LEU A 575 -9.89 26.65 -29.66
N SER A 576 -10.79 27.43 -30.27
CA SER A 576 -11.83 26.91 -31.17
C SER A 576 -11.31 26.50 -32.55
N SER A 577 -10.08 26.86 -32.89
CA SER A 577 -9.38 26.44 -34.12
C SER A 577 -8.63 25.11 -33.91
N TRP A 578 -8.31 24.40 -34.99
CA TRP A 578 -7.53 23.17 -34.90
C TRP A 578 -6.07 23.48 -34.56
N LEU A 579 -5.65 23.09 -33.36
CA LEU A 579 -4.29 23.28 -32.83
C LEU A 579 -3.56 21.93 -32.70
N PRO A 580 -2.23 21.90 -32.87
CA PRO A 580 -1.45 20.69 -32.61
C PRO A 580 -1.56 20.26 -31.15
N VAL A 581 -1.73 18.96 -30.87
CA VAL A 581 -1.86 18.47 -29.47
C VAL A 581 -0.64 18.80 -28.61
N THR A 582 0.53 19.03 -29.21
CA THR A 582 1.76 19.41 -28.51
C THR A 582 1.64 20.72 -27.72
N THR A 583 0.63 21.56 -27.99
CA THR A 583 0.35 22.77 -27.20
C THR A 583 -0.42 22.49 -25.91
N LEU A 584 -1.03 21.31 -25.78
CA LEU A 584 -1.67 20.87 -24.54
C LEU A 584 -0.60 20.36 -23.55
N PRO A 585 -0.82 20.55 -22.23
CA PRO A 585 -0.07 19.85 -21.18
C PRO A 585 -0.09 18.32 -21.36
N GLN A 586 0.92 17.63 -20.83
CA GLN A 586 1.10 16.19 -21.01
C GLN A 586 -0.14 15.39 -20.60
N LEU A 587 -0.71 15.68 -19.43
CA LEU A 587 -1.88 14.98 -18.90
C LEU A 587 -3.08 15.04 -19.86
N TYR A 588 -3.30 16.19 -20.49
CA TYR A 588 -4.46 16.42 -21.35
C TYR A 588 -4.32 15.67 -22.67
N ARG A 589 -3.10 15.57 -23.21
CA ARG A 589 -2.81 14.77 -24.41
C ARG A 589 -3.06 13.30 -24.15
N GLU A 590 -2.51 12.79 -23.05
CA GLU A 590 -2.63 11.38 -22.68
C GLU A 590 -4.07 10.99 -22.32
N ALA A 591 -4.82 11.89 -21.66
CA ALA A 591 -6.26 11.70 -21.45
C ALA A 591 -7.04 11.67 -22.78
N GLY A 592 -6.64 12.48 -23.76
CA GLY A 592 -7.15 12.42 -25.12
C GLY A 592 -6.89 11.05 -25.77
N ASP A 593 -5.66 10.54 -25.68
CA ASP A 593 -5.28 9.23 -26.21
C ASP A 593 -6.06 8.07 -25.55
N VAL A 594 -6.28 8.12 -24.23
CA VAL A 594 -7.13 7.15 -23.52
C VAL A 594 -8.59 7.25 -23.99
N ALA A 595 -9.13 8.46 -24.17
CA ALA A 595 -10.48 8.64 -24.69
C ALA A 595 -10.61 8.04 -26.10
N ARG A 596 -9.62 8.27 -26.97
CA ARG A 596 -9.55 7.71 -28.33
C ARG A 596 -9.47 6.19 -28.32
N LEU A 597 -8.65 5.62 -27.45
CA LEU A 597 -8.55 4.16 -27.26
C LEU A 597 -9.90 3.55 -26.88
N LEU A 598 -10.69 4.22 -26.05
CA LEU A 598 -12.03 3.78 -25.64
C LEU A 598 -13.11 4.09 -26.70
N GLY A 599 -12.73 4.62 -27.87
CA GLY A 599 -13.64 4.93 -28.97
C GLY A 599 -14.42 6.23 -28.78
N VAL A 600 -13.98 7.11 -27.88
CA VAL A 600 -14.61 8.41 -27.59
C VAL A 600 -13.81 9.54 -28.24
N ARG A 601 -14.51 10.49 -28.85
CA ARG A 601 -13.92 11.62 -29.57
C ARG A 601 -13.76 12.88 -28.72
N TYR A 602 -14.70 13.09 -27.79
CA TYR A 602 -14.84 14.32 -27.05
C TYR A 602 -14.46 14.15 -25.59
N LEU A 603 -13.74 15.13 -25.05
CA LEU A 603 -13.34 15.17 -23.65
C LEU A 603 -13.78 16.50 -23.04
N TRP A 604 -14.34 16.46 -21.84
CA TRP A 604 -14.62 17.64 -21.04
C TRP A 604 -13.53 17.80 -19.98
N ILE A 605 -12.91 18.98 -19.95
CA ILE A 605 -11.86 19.35 -18.99
C ILE A 605 -12.27 20.70 -18.43
N ASP A 606 -12.48 20.81 -17.13
CA ASP A 606 -12.99 22.01 -16.45
C ASP A 606 -12.22 23.28 -16.80
N SER A 607 -10.88 23.20 -16.79
CA SER A 607 -9.98 24.30 -17.14
C SER A 607 -10.15 24.80 -18.58
N LEU A 608 -10.56 23.93 -19.52
CA LEU A 608 -10.71 24.26 -20.94
C LEU A 608 -12.17 24.42 -21.40
N CYS A 609 -13.14 23.95 -20.61
CA CYS A 609 -14.56 23.96 -20.96
C CYS A 609 -15.38 24.97 -20.15
N ILE A 610 -14.75 25.64 -19.18
CA ILE A 610 -15.33 26.75 -18.40
C ILE A 610 -14.43 27.96 -18.57
N ILE A 611 -15.01 29.13 -18.86
CA ILE A 611 -14.27 30.39 -18.96
C ILE A 611 -13.84 30.81 -17.55
N GLN A 612 -12.53 30.98 -17.36
CA GLN A 612 -11.92 31.21 -16.04
C GLN A 612 -11.70 32.69 -15.71
N ASP A 613 -11.95 33.61 -16.65
CA ASP A 613 -11.70 35.05 -16.48
C ASP A 613 -12.68 35.96 -17.25
N GLY A 614 -12.61 37.27 -16.96
CA GLY A 614 -13.18 38.32 -17.82
C GLY A 614 -14.71 38.50 -17.80
N ASP A 615 -15.48 37.61 -17.18
CA ASP A 615 -16.95 37.53 -17.35
C ASP A 615 -17.78 37.75 -16.06
N LYS A 616 -17.14 38.23 -14.98
CA LYS A 616 -17.75 38.33 -13.63
C LYS A 616 -18.28 36.99 -13.11
N MET A 617 -17.64 35.88 -13.48
CA MET A 617 -17.99 34.50 -13.10
C MET A 617 -19.37 34.04 -13.61
N SER A 618 -19.90 34.64 -14.68
CA SER A 618 -21.23 34.29 -15.20
C SER A 618 -21.28 32.87 -15.80
N ASP A 619 -20.27 32.51 -16.58
CA ASP A 619 -20.06 31.20 -17.20
C ASP A 619 -19.75 30.18 -16.12
N TRP A 620 -18.86 30.50 -15.18
CA TRP A 620 -18.60 29.64 -14.02
C TRP A 620 -19.86 29.35 -13.20
N ARG A 621 -20.69 30.36 -12.91
CA ARG A 621 -21.98 30.19 -12.20
C ARG A 621 -22.96 29.33 -13.00
N HIS A 622 -22.93 29.41 -14.32
CA HIS A 622 -23.75 28.55 -15.16
C HIS A 622 -23.23 27.10 -15.17
N GLU A 623 -21.96 26.89 -15.51
CA GLU A 623 -21.35 25.56 -15.64
C GLU A 623 -21.33 24.80 -14.31
N SER A 624 -21.07 25.48 -13.18
CA SER A 624 -21.11 24.86 -11.85
C SER A 624 -22.49 24.26 -11.52
N THR A 625 -23.59 24.85 -12.01
CA THR A 625 -24.94 24.30 -11.84
C THR A 625 -25.22 23.06 -12.70
N LEU A 626 -24.39 22.81 -13.72
CA LEU A 626 -24.52 21.70 -14.66
C LEU A 626 -23.60 20.51 -14.33
N MET A 627 -22.77 20.61 -13.28
CA MET A 627 -21.79 19.57 -12.91
C MET A 627 -22.45 18.20 -12.73
N ASP A 628 -23.69 18.15 -12.23
CA ASP A 628 -24.46 16.92 -12.13
C ASP A 628 -24.67 16.25 -13.49
N LYS A 629 -25.06 17.02 -14.51
CA LYS A 629 -25.27 16.54 -15.87
C LYS A 629 -23.95 16.24 -16.57
N VAL A 630 -22.92 17.08 -16.38
CA VAL A 630 -21.57 16.89 -16.96
C VAL A 630 -21.05 15.49 -16.63
N TYR A 631 -21.04 15.10 -15.36
CA TYR A 631 -20.47 13.80 -14.95
C TYR A 631 -21.47 12.64 -15.10
N SER A 632 -22.76 12.85 -14.84
CA SER A 632 -23.75 11.77 -14.96
C SER A 632 -24.06 11.38 -16.41
N ALA A 633 -23.99 12.32 -17.36
CA ALA A 633 -24.19 12.05 -18.79
C ALA A 633 -22.90 11.61 -19.52
N ALA A 634 -21.72 11.88 -18.95
CA ALA A 634 -20.45 11.40 -19.50
C ALA A 634 -20.42 9.88 -19.65
N PHE A 635 -19.72 9.38 -20.67
CA PHE A 635 -19.54 7.97 -20.93
C PHE A 635 -18.69 7.30 -19.85
N CYS A 636 -17.57 7.94 -19.50
CA CYS A 636 -16.63 7.53 -18.47
C CYS A 636 -15.84 8.76 -18.01
N ASN A 637 -15.52 8.82 -16.72
CA ASN A 637 -14.58 9.77 -16.16
C ASN A 637 -13.18 9.15 -16.14
N ILE A 638 -12.16 9.91 -16.56
CA ILE A 638 -10.75 9.59 -16.36
C ILE A 638 -10.33 10.30 -15.09
N SER A 639 -9.85 9.56 -14.09
CA SER A 639 -9.29 10.13 -12.87
C SER A 639 -7.78 10.02 -12.93
N ALA A 640 -7.11 11.18 -13.01
CA ALA A 640 -5.66 11.30 -12.93
C ALA A 640 -5.23 11.22 -11.45
N SER A 641 -5.34 10.03 -10.86
CA SER A 641 -5.41 9.84 -9.41
C SER A 641 -4.17 10.39 -8.68
N MET A 642 -2.99 10.21 -9.27
CA MET A 642 -1.70 10.57 -8.66
C MET A 642 -1.03 11.80 -9.28
N ALA A 643 -1.53 12.32 -10.41
CA ALA A 643 -0.90 13.45 -11.08
C ALA A 643 -1.09 14.74 -10.26
N PRO A 644 -0.01 15.42 -9.82
CA PRO A 644 -0.11 16.62 -8.99
C PRO A 644 -0.57 17.85 -9.79
N ASP A 645 -0.35 17.87 -11.11
CA ASP A 645 -0.78 18.92 -12.01
C ASP A 645 -0.93 18.43 -13.47
N ALA A 646 -1.37 19.31 -14.37
CA ALA A 646 -1.63 18.99 -15.78
C ALA A 646 -0.37 18.70 -16.63
N HIS A 647 0.84 19.04 -16.15
CA HIS A 647 2.09 18.80 -16.87
C HIS A 647 2.70 17.43 -16.55
N HIS A 648 2.21 16.75 -15.52
CA HIS A 648 2.64 15.40 -15.18
C HIS A 648 1.93 14.35 -16.04
N SER A 649 2.58 13.20 -16.17
CA SER A 649 2.03 12.03 -16.87
C SER A 649 0.78 11.50 -16.17
N LEU A 650 -0.21 11.08 -16.95
CA LEU A 650 -1.34 10.24 -16.52
C LEU A 650 -0.83 8.85 -16.09
N PHE A 651 0.21 8.37 -16.79
CA PHE A 651 0.76 7.03 -16.61
C PHE A 651 1.92 7.00 -15.62
N HIS A 652 2.08 5.85 -14.95
CA HIS A 652 3.07 5.64 -13.89
C HIS A 652 3.84 4.35 -14.14
N ASP A 653 5.15 4.41 -13.92
CA ASP A 653 6.02 3.25 -13.79
C ASP A 653 5.81 2.59 -12.42
N ARG A 654 5.88 1.26 -12.36
CA ARG A 654 5.49 0.51 -11.17
C ARG A 654 6.29 -0.79 -10.99
N GLN A 655 6.53 -1.12 -9.71
CA GLN A 655 7.15 -2.38 -9.30
C GLN A 655 6.08 -3.47 -9.14
N THR A 656 5.84 -4.24 -10.19
CA THR A 656 4.66 -5.12 -10.29
C THR A 656 4.69 -6.26 -9.27
N GLU A 657 5.88 -6.76 -8.94
CA GLU A 657 6.12 -7.84 -7.96
C GLU A 657 5.78 -7.43 -6.51
N ALA A 658 5.92 -6.14 -6.18
CA ALA A 658 5.68 -5.61 -4.84
C ALA A 658 4.19 -5.61 -4.45
N TYR A 659 3.28 -5.62 -5.44
CA TYR A 659 1.85 -5.39 -5.21
C TYR A 659 0.95 -6.60 -5.51
N MET A 660 1.48 -7.65 -6.17
CA MET A 660 0.70 -8.89 -6.37
C MET A 660 0.36 -9.54 -5.02
N TRP A 661 -0.88 -10.01 -4.89
CA TRP A 661 -1.26 -10.88 -3.77
C TRP A 661 -0.53 -12.21 -3.90
N GLN A 662 -0.22 -12.80 -2.76
CA GLN A 662 0.63 -13.98 -2.71
C GLN A 662 0.01 -15.01 -1.78
N THR A 663 0.22 -16.29 -2.09
CA THR A 663 -0.34 -17.40 -1.31
C THR A 663 0.66 -17.91 -0.30
N VAL A 664 0.18 -18.21 0.90
CA VAL A 664 0.93 -18.87 1.96
C VAL A 664 0.15 -20.09 2.43
N GLN A 665 0.84 -21.23 2.64
CA GLN A 665 0.21 -22.40 3.24
C GLN A 665 0.41 -22.40 4.74
N LEU A 666 -0.69 -22.51 5.48
CA LEU A 666 -0.69 -22.47 6.94
C LEU A 666 -1.37 -23.72 7.47
N LYS A 667 -0.80 -24.29 8.54
CA LYS A 667 -1.37 -25.45 9.23
C LYS A 667 -2.10 -25.00 10.48
N ARG A 668 -3.43 -25.14 10.51
CA ARG A 668 -4.27 -24.78 11.65
C ARG A 668 -5.04 -26.01 12.12
N GLN A 669 -5.00 -26.30 13.43
CA GLN A 669 -5.69 -27.47 14.02
C GLN A 669 -5.33 -28.82 13.35
N GLY A 670 -4.13 -28.93 12.78
CA GLY A 670 -3.70 -30.13 12.04
C GLY A 670 -4.09 -30.15 10.56
N GLN A 671 -4.91 -29.22 10.09
CA GLN A 671 -5.31 -29.06 8.69
C GLN A 671 -4.47 -27.99 7.98
N THR A 672 -3.90 -28.31 6.83
CA THR A 672 -3.18 -27.35 5.99
C THR A 672 -4.17 -26.67 5.04
N SER A 673 -4.20 -25.34 5.06
CA SER A 673 -5.02 -24.50 4.19
C SER A 673 -4.15 -23.44 3.51
N VAL A 674 -4.47 -23.12 2.26
CA VAL A 674 -3.84 -22.00 1.54
C VAL A 674 -4.52 -20.71 1.96
N TYR A 675 -3.75 -19.68 2.24
CA TYR A 675 -4.22 -18.33 2.55
C TYR A 675 -3.64 -17.34 1.55
N ARG A 676 -4.37 -16.27 1.24
CA ARG A 676 -3.84 -15.14 0.46
C ARG A 676 -3.49 -13.99 1.38
N ILE A 677 -2.32 -13.37 1.16
CA ILE A 677 -1.92 -12.13 1.81
C ILE A 677 -2.19 -10.99 0.84
N VAL A 678 -3.02 -10.05 1.28
CA VAL A 678 -3.45 -8.90 0.50
C VAL A 678 -3.28 -7.65 1.34
N ASP A 679 -2.77 -6.58 0.73
CA ASP A 679 -2.82 -5.24 1.33
C ASP A 679 -4.28 -4.77 1.36
N GLU A 680 -4.84 -4.61 2.56
CA GLU A 680 -6.23 -4.18 2.75
C GLU A 680 -6.42 -2.72 2.33
N ASP A 681 -5.35 -1.93 2.42
CA ASP A 681 -5.36 -0.50 2.18
C ASP A 681 -5.20 -0.16 0.69
N THR A 682 -5.11 -1.14 -0.21
CA THR A 682 -4.82 -0.90 -1.65
C THR A 682 -5.80 0.10 -2.28
N TRP A 683 -7.10 -0.16 -2.16
CA TRP A 683 -8.13 0.71 -2.71
C TRP A 683 -8.20 2.05 -1.98
N ARG A 684 -7.97 2.03 -0.66
CA ARG A 684 -7.95 3.24 0.15
C ARG A 684 -6.86 4.17 -0.34
N THR A 685 -5.65 3.68 -0.53
CA THR A 685 -4.49 4.48 -0.93
C THR A 685 -4.47 4.85 -2.42
N ASP A 686 -4.81 3.93 -3.33
CA ASP A 686 -4.78 4.20 -4.78
C ASP A 686 -5.99 4.98 -5.29
N VAL A 687 -7.13 4.88 -4.60
CA VAL A 687 -8.39 5.51 -5.01
C VAL A 687 -8.85 6.50 -3.96
N HIS A 688 -9.23 6.09 -2.75
CA HIS A 688 -9.91 6.99 -1.80
C HIS A 688 -9.05 8.20 -1.37
N ASP A 689 -7.80 7.95 -0.95
CA ASP A 689 -6.82 8.93 -0.46
C ASP A 689 -5.98 9.54 -1.59
N ALA A 690 -6.26 9.19 -2.85
CA ALA A 690 -5.50 9.66 -3.99
C ALA A 690 -5.47 11.20 -4.04
N PRO A 691 -4.35 11.85 -4.41
CA PRO A 691 -4.22 13.30 -4.44
C PRO A 691 -5.39 14.03 -5.09
N VAL A 692 -5.91 13.53 -6.21
CA VAL A 692 -7.07 14.13 -6.90
C VAL A 692 -8.35 14.09 -6.04
N ASN A 693 -8.58 13.02 -5.29
CA ASN A 693 -9.78 12.83 -4.47
C ASN A 693 -9.71 13.61 -3.14
N SER A 694 -8.55 14.18 -2.79
CA SER A 694 -8.44 15.14 -1.69
C SER A 694 -9.07 16.51 -2.00
N ARG A 695 -9.44 16.79 -3.27
CA ARG A 695 -10.10 18.03 -3.68
C ARG A 695 -11.62 17.90 -3.51
N ALA A 696 -12.24 18.87 -2.85
CA ALA A 696 -13.66 18.83 -2.53
C ALA A 696 -14.58 18.71 -3.76
N TRP A 697 -14.26 19.42 -4.85
CA TRP A 697 -14.99 19.33 -6.11
C TRP A 697 -14.95 17.91 -6.71
N VAL A 698 -13.83 17.20 -6.58
CA VAL A 698 -13.64 15.87 -7.20
C VAL A 698 -14.54 14.81 -6.57
N LEU A 699 -14.98 15.00 -5.32
CA LEU A 699 -15.91 14.05 -4.68
C LEU A 699 -17.22 13.93 -5.48
N GLN A 700 -17.82 15.04 -5.90
CA GLN A 700 -19.04 14.97 -6.72
C GLN A 700 -18.75 14.44 -8.13
N GLU A 701 -17.60 14.76 -8.72
CA GLU A 701 -17.17 14.24 -10.02
C GLU A 701 -17.13 12.71 -10.02
N ARG A 702 -16.52 12.15 -8.98
CA ARG A 702 -16.44 10.70 -8.75
C ARG A 702 -17.82 10.10 -8.50
N LEU A 703 -18.58 10.62 -7.54
CA LEU A 703 -19.86 10.01 -7.11
C LEU A 703 -20.97 10.05 -8.18
N LEU A 704 -20.99 11.09 -9.02
CA LEU A 704 -22.05 11.27 -10.03
C LEU A 704 -21.75 10.51 -11.33
N SER A 705 -20.47 10.26 -11.60
CA SER A 705 -20.01 9.48 -12.75
C SER A 705 -20.62 8.08 -12.80
N ARG A 706 -20.95 7.60 -14.01
CA ARG A 706 -21.45 6.23 -14.22
C ARG A 706 -20.33 5.19 -14.22
N ARG A 707 -19.15 5.61 -14.66
CA ARG A 707 -17.92 4.84 -14.85
C ARG A 707 -16.75 5.75 -14.56
N ILE A 708 -15.76 5.27 -13.83
CA ILE A 708 -14.50 5.96 -13.56
C ILE A 708 -13.37 4.99 -13.83
N LEU A 709 -12.37 5.46 -14.58
CA LEU A 709 -11.09 4.80 -14.75
C LEU A 709 -10.04 5.60 -13.98
N HIS A 710 -9.56 5.01 -12.89
CA HIS A 710 -8.55 5.58 -12.01
C HIS A 710 -7.17 5.16 -12.49
N PHE A 711 -6.30 6.13 -12.75
CA PHE A 711 -4.89 5.90 -13.03
C PHE A 711 -4.09 6.13 -11.74
N GLY A 712 -4.01 5.07 -10.93
CA GLY A 712 -3.27 5.05 -9.68
C GLY A 712 -1.77 4.79 -9.88
N GLU A 713 -1.02 4.87 -8.77
CA GLU A 713 0.44 4.64 -8.76
C GLU A 713 0.77 3.17 -9.05
N ARG A 714 0.04 2.24 -8.41
CA ARG A 714 0.34 0.80 -8.49
C ARG A 714 -0.41 0.11 -9.61
N GLN A 715 -1.63 0.53 -9.91
CA GLN A 715 -2.46 -0.08 -10.94
C GLN A 715 -3.55 0.88 -11.46
N ILE A 716 -4.06 0.57 -12.64
CA ILE A 716 -5.34 1.14 -13.09
C ILE A 716 -6.48 0.42 -12.38
N SER A 717 -7.47 1.20 -11.94
CA SER A 717 -8.66 0.71 -11.25
C SER A 717 -9.93 1.19 -11.94
N TRP A 718 -10.96 0.36 -11.89
CA TRP A 718 -12.27 0.62 -12.47
C TRP A 718 -13.32 0.72 -11.37
N GLU A 719 -14.11 1.77 -11.41
CA GLU A 719 -15.23 1.98 -10.51
C GLU A 719 -16.47 2.30 -11.33
N CYS A 720 -17.58 1.59 -11.11
CA CYS A 720 -18.87 1.93 -11.70
C CYS A 720 -20.01 1.71 -10.70
N ARG A 721 -21.24 1.99 -11.13
CA ARG A 721 -22.43 1.86 -10.26
C ARG A 721 -22.76 0.43 -9.83
N GLU A 722 -22.14 -0.59 -10.40
CA GLU A 722 -22.42 -2.01 -10.07
C GLU A 722 -21.19 -2.80 -9.62
N LYS A 723 -19.99 -2.43 -10.08
CA LYS A 723 -18.76 -3.22 -9.94
C LYS A 723 -17.56 -2.32 -9.69
N ASN A 724 -16.62 -2.82 -8.87
CA ASN A 724 -15.29 -2.26 -8.71
C ASN A 724 -14.29 -3.31 -9.21
N ALA A 725 -13.31 -2.93 -10.01
CA ALA A 725 -12.26 -3.83 -10.46
C ALA A 725 -10.91 -3.12 -10.40
N ALA A 726 -9.84 -3.89 -10.38
CA ALA A 726 -8.47 -3.37 -10.48
C ALA A 726 -7.66 -4.37 -11.31
N GLU A 727 -6.47 -4.02 -11.81
CA GLU A 727 -5.72 -4.98 -12.63
C GLU A 727 -5.41 -6.30 -11.88
N LEU A 728 -5.18 -6.24 -10.56
CA LEU A 728 -5.03 -7.42 -9.71
C LEU A 728 -6.35 -8.17 -9.46
N TYR A 729 -7.48 -7.48 -9.62
CA TYR A 729 -8.84 -7.96 -9.38
C TYR A 729 -9.76 -7.60 -10.56
N PRO A 730 -9.53 -8.15 -11.76
CA PRO A 730 -10.21 -7.68 -12.97
C PRO A 730 -11.70 -8.01 -13.01
N GLU A 731 -12.16 -8.93 -12.16
CA GLU A 731 -13.54 -9.42 -12.16
C GLU A 731 -14.40 -8.79 -11.05
N ASP A 732 -13.88 -8.60 -9.84
CA ASP A 732 -14.45 -7.73 -8.78
C ASP A 732 -13.40 -7.55 -7.67
N VAL A 733 -13.35 -6.38 -7.03
CA VAL A 733 -12.48 -6.15 -5.87
C VAL A 733 -13.15 -6.75 -4.62
N PRO A 734 -12.42 -7.54 -3.79
CA PRO A 734 -12.96 -8.10 -2.55
C PRO A 734 -13.63 -7.06 -1.64
N ARG A 735 -14.80 -7.42 -1.09
CA ARG A 735 -15.56 -6.51 -0.21
C ARG A 735 -14.78 -6.07 1.02
N THR A 736 -13.86 -6.89 1.51
CA THR A 736 -13.00 -6.57 2.66
C THR A 736 -12.04 -5.41 2.36
N ILE A 737 -11.53 -5.32 1.14
CA ILE A 737 -10.72 -4.17 0.67
C ILE A 737 -11.63 -2.94 0.50
N LEU A 738 -12.90 -3.14 0.15
CA LEU A 738 -13.87 -2.07 -0.10
C LEU A 738 -14.65 -1.61 1.15
N CYS A 739 -14.65 -2.36 2.26
CA CYS A 739 -15.58 -2.12 3.37
C CYS A 739 -15.25 -0.85 4.18
N GLN A 740 -14.04 -0.33 4.02
CA GLN A 740 -13.55 0.85 4.72
C GLN A 740 -13.59 2.15 3.87
N VAL A 741 -14.03 2.08 2.60
CA VAL A 741 -13.81 3.14 1.59
C VAL A 741 -15.11 3.66 0.97
N ASN A 742 -16.01 4.15 1.82
CA ASN A 742 -17.13 4.98 1.40
C ASN A 742 -16.74 6.48 1.48
N PRO A 743 -17.37 7.35 0.68
CA PRO A 743 -18.47 7.07 -0.25
C PRO A 743 -18.00 6.52 -1.61
N SER A 744 -18.92 5.87 -2.35
CA SER A 744 -18.67 5.33 -3.69
C SER A 744 -19.87 5.49 -4.64
N PRO A 745 -19.67 5.47 -5.98
CA PRO A 745 -20.75 5.51 -6.96
C PRO A 745 -21.72 4.34 -6.81
N ARG A 746 -21.21 3.16 -6.44
CA ARG A 746 -22.02 1.96 -6.18
C ARG A 746 -22.97 2.17 -5.00
N GLN A 747 -22.54 2.81 -3.92
CA GLN A 747 -23.38 3.17 -2.77
C GLN A 747 -24.51 4.12 -3.21
N LEU A 748 -24.17 5.21 -3.91
CA LEU A 748 -25.14 6.22 -4.36
C LEU A 748 -26.13 5.67 -5.41
N SER A 749 -25.69 4.73 -6.26
CA SER A 749 -26.54 4.13 -7.30
C SER A 749 -27.68 3.26 -6.77
N LYS A 750 -27.54 2.70 -5.57
CA LYS A 750 -28.62 1.93 -4.93
C LYS A 750 -29.86 2.79 -4.68
N PHE A 751 -29.69 4.11 -4.69
CA PHE A 751 -30.79 5.05 -4.54
C PHE A 751 -31.52 5.30 -5.86
N ASP A 752 -30.87 5.07 -7.01
CA ASP A 752 -31.50 5.24 -8.33
C ASP A 752 -32.63 4.22 -8.60
N GLU A 753 -32.60 3.07 -7.93
CA GLU A 753 -33.66 2.05 -8.02
C GLU A 753 -34.92 2.43 -7.24
N LYS A 754 -34.80 3.36 -6.29
CA LYS A 754 -35.90 3.81 -5.45
C LYS A 754 -36.64 4.92 -6.17
N ARG A 755 -37.62 4.51 -6.99
CA ARG A 755 -38.52 5.42 -7.71
C ARG A 755 -39.53 6.14 -6.81
N VAL A 756 -39.59 5.78 -5.53
CA VAL A 756 -40.48 6.34 -4.52
C VAL A 756 -39.64 6.83 -3.35
N ALA A 757 -40.00 8.02 -2.84
CA ALA A 757 -39.48 8.57 -1.61
C ALA A 757 -39.54 7.56 -0.46
N LEU A 758 -38.47 7.47 0.33
CA LEU A 758 -38.43 6.56 1.47
C LEU A 758 -39.26 7.11 2.62
N SER A 759 -40.01 6.23 3.29
CA SER A 759 -40.56 6.54 4.61
C SER A 759 -39.52 6.25 5.70
N GLU A 760 -39.64 6.90 6.85
CA GLU A 760 -38.75 6.69 8.00
C GLU A 760 -38.78 5.25 8.52
N SER A 761 -39.89 4.54 8.32
CA SER A 761 -40.04 3.13 8.66
C SER A 761 -39.35 2.17 7.69
N ASP A 762 -38.87 2.66 6.54
CA ASP A 762 -38.13 1.83 5.58
C ASP A 762 -36.71 1.58 6.13
N PRO A 763 -36.28 0.32 6.32
CA PRO A 763 -34.93 0.00 6.80
C PRO A 763 -33.80 0.63 5.97
N ALA A 764 -34.09 0.96 4.71
CA ALA A 764 -33.15 1.55 3.81
C ALA A 764 -33.13 3.09 3.86
N TYR A 765 -33.95 3.74 4.70
CA TYR A 765 -33.85 5.15 5.08
C TYR A 765 -32.57 5.39 5.89
N THR A 766 -32.35 4.61 6.97
CA THR A 766 -31.10 4.63 7.77
C THR A 766 -29.87 4.42 6.91
N TYR A 767 -29.93 3.51 5.92
CA TYR A 767 -28.81 3.28 5.00
C TYR A 767 -28.45 4.52 4.17
N VAL A 768 -29.44 5.31 3.74
CA VAL A 768 -29.22 6.55 2.98
C VAL A 768 -28.62 7.62 3.88
N LEU A 769 -29.09 7.75 5.13
CA LEU A 769 -28.51 8.67 6.10
C LEU A 769 -27.05 8.33 6.42
N CYS A 770 -26.72 7.06 6.68
CA CYS A 770 -25.32 6.66 6.87
C CYS A 770 -24.45 6.94 5.63
N ALA A 771 -25.01 6.82 4.43
CA ALA A 771 -24.30 7.21 3.22
C ALA A 771 -24.08 8.73 3.12
N TRP A 772 -25.04 9.54 3.57
CA TRP A 772 -24.87 10.98 3.68
C TRP A 772 -23.77 11.35 4.67
N GLU A 773 -23.71 10.71 5.82
CA GLU A 773 -22.66 10.91 6.82
C GLU A 773 -21.26 10.56 6.26
N ASP A 774 -21.15 9.45 5.52
CA ASP A 774 -19.91 9.07 4.83
C ASP A 774 -19.47 10.16 3.83
N ILE A 775 -20.43 10.72 3.09
CA ILE A 775 -20.21 11.81 2.13
C ILE A 775 -19.75 13.08 2.85
N VAL A 776 -20.48 13.53 3.88
CA VAL A 776 -20.15 14.74 4.65
C VAL A 776 -18.79 14.61 5.31
N SER A 777 -18.49 13.44 5.90
CA SER A 777 -17.21 13.22 6.58
C SER A 777 -16.03 13.30 5.61
N THR A 778 -16.13 12.65 4.45
CA THR A 778 -15.10 12.70 3.39
C THR A 778 -14.98 14.09 2.78
N TYR A 779 -16.11 14.71 2.48
CA TYR A 779 -16.17 16.04 1.84
C TYR A 779 -15.60 17.14 2.74
N SER A 780 -15.96 17.11 4.02
CA SER A 780 -15.54 18.14 4.98
C SER A 780 -14.02 18.16 5.19
N GLY A 781 -13.38 16.98 5.17
CA GLY A 781 -11.92 16.83 5.22
C GLY A 781 -11.20 17.16 3.91
N SER A 782 -11.92 17.40 2.81
CA SER A 782 -11.34 17.72 1.51
C SER A 782 -10.90 19.18 1.39
N LYS A 783 -9.89 19.43 0.55
CA LYS A 783 -9.31 20.77 0.30
C LYS A 783 -10.13 21.55 -0.72
N LEU A 784 -10.34 22.83 -0.43
CA LEU A 784 -10.97 23.81 -1.31
C LEU A 784 -9.97 24.90 -1.66
N SER A 785 -9.90 25.27 -2.94
CA SER A 785 -9.14 26.45 -3.38
C SER A 785 -9.82 27.75 -2.95
N PHE A 786 -11.16 27.76 -2.93
CA PHE A 786 -11.98 28.86 -2.44
C PHE A 786 -12.96 28.34 -1.39
N SER A 787 -12.83 28.80 -0.14
CA SER A 787 -13.66 28.35 0.97
C SER A 787 -15.15 28.63 0.77
N ALA A 788 -15.50 29.66 -0.01
CA ALA A 788 -16.87 29.99 -0.37
C ALA A 788 -17.57 28.89 -1.20
N ASP A 789 -16.82 28.03 -1.91
CA ASP A 789 -17.39 26.97 -2.74
C ASP A 789 -17.95 25.79 -1.93
N ARG A 790 -17.80 25.80 -0.60
CA ARG A 790 -18.12 24.68 0.30
C ARG A 790 -19.53 24.11 0.11
N MET A 791 -20.53 24.92 -0.22
CA MET A 791 -21.89 24.39 -0.46
C MET A 791 -22.09 23.96 -1.92
N ILE A 792 -21.63 24.76 -2.88
CA ILE A 792 -21.84 24.45 -4.31
C ILE A 792 -21.12 23.15 -4.69
N ALA A 793 -19.92 22.91 -4.19
CA ALA A 793 -19.12 21.75 -4.55
C ALA A 793 -19.69 20.40 -4.08
N LEU A 794 -20.79 20.39 -3.31
CA LEU A 794 -21.57 19.20 -2.96
C LEU A 794 -23.05 19.27 -3.39
N SER A 795 -23.50 20.42 -3.92
CA SER A 795 -24.91 20.72 -4.21
C SER A 795 -25.61 19.66 -5.08
N ALA A 796 -24.94 19.16 -6.13
CA ALA A 796 -25.46 18.11 -7.00
C ALA A 796 -25.77 16.80 -6.26
N VAL A 797 -24.88 16.40 -5.35
CA VAL A 797 -25.07 15.20 -4.52
C VAL A 797 -26.19 15.46 -3.51
N ALA A 798 -26.22 16.64 -2.88
CA ALA A 798 -27.28 17.04 -1.96
C ALA A 798 -28.68 16.99 -2.62
N LYS A 799 -28.84 17.52 -3.83
CA LYS A 799 -30.10 17.45 -4.61
C LYS A 799 -30.59 16.01 -4.79
N LYS A 800 -29.67 15.12 -5.15
CA LYS A 800 -29.99 13.70 -5.34
C LYS A 800 -30.44 13.05 -4.02
N MET A 801 -29.78 13.37 -2.92
CA MET A 801 -30.14 12.84 -1.60
C MET A 801 -31.49 13.39 -1.12
N ALA A 802 -31.76 14.68 -1.33
CA ALA A 802 -33.04 15.32 -1.01
C ALA A 802 -34.22 14.63 -1.70
N GLN A 803 -34.06 14.25 -2.98
CA GLN A 803 -35.07 13.52 -3.73
C GLN A 803 -35.35 12.11 -3.17
N VAL A 804 -34.31 11.42 -2.70
CA VAL A 804 -34.40 10.04 -2.18
C VAL A 804 -34.99 10.02 -0.77
N LEU A 805 -34.53 10.95 0.09
CA LEU A 805 -35.01 11.10 1.46
C LEU A 805 -36.39 11.76 1.52
N ASN A 806 -36.77 12.53 0.49
CA ASN A 806 -37.95 13.38 0.50
C ASN A 806 -38.00 14.24 1.78
N ASP A 807 -36.87 14.89 2.01
CA ASP A 807 -36.63 15.75 3.16
C ASP A 807 -36.09 17.10 2.70
N GLU A 808 -36.27 18.09 3.55
CA GLU A 808 -35.81 19.45 3.33
C GLU A 808 -34.32 19.55 3.67
N TYR A 809 -33.55 20.13 2.74
CA TYR A 809 -32.11 20.36 2.91
C TYR A 809 -31.88 21.66 3.67
N VAL A 810 -31.31 21.56 4.87
CA VAL A 810 -31.13 22.65 5.82
C VAL A 810 -29.64 22.87 6.03
N ALA A 811 -29.06 23.77 5.23
CA ALA A 811 -27.65 24.18 5.31
C ALA A 811 -26.67 23.01 5.50
N GLY A 812 -26.76 21.95 4.69
CA GLY A 812 -25.87 20.78 4.80
C GLY A 812 -26.48 19.59 5.54
N MET A 813 -27.65 19.74 6.15
CA MET A 813 -28.29 18.71 6.97
C MET A 813 -29.72 18.43 6.50
N TRP A 814 -30.38 17.43 7.07
CA TRP A 814 -31.78 17.09 6.76
C TRP A 814 -32.73 17.52 7.89
N TYR A 815 -33.86 18.13 7.56
CA TYR A 815 -34.78 18.69 8.56
C TYR A 815 -35.29 17.65 9.56
N ARG A 816 -35.67 16.44 9.11
CA ARG A 816 -36.20 15.40 10.01
C ARG A 816 -35.18 14.92 11.02
N THR A 817 -33.91 14.89 10.65
CA THR A 817 -32.78 14.46 11.50
C THR A 817 -31.92 15.61 12.00
N LEU A 818 -32.40 16.85 11.88
CA LEU A 818 -31.60 18.05 12.17
C LEU A 818 -31.05 18.06 13.60
N LYS A 819 -31.84 17.62 14.59
CA LYS A 819 -31.40 17.49 15.99
C LYS A 819 -30.18 16.56 16.13
N GLN A 820 -30.17 15.46 15.39
CA GLN A 820 -29.08 14.48 15.40
C GLN A 820 -27.88 15.00 14.61
N GLU A 821 -28.12 15.54 13.42
CA GLU A 821 -27.02 16.00 12.55
C GLU A 821 -26.29 17.20 13.15
N MET A 822 -26.94 18.04 13.94
CA MET A 822 -26.30 19.13 14.70
C MET A 822 -25.30 18.64 15.77
N LEU A 823 -25.24 17.35 16.09
CA LEU A 823 -24.29 16.78 17.06
C LEU A 823 -22.89 16.50 16.47
N TRP A 824 -22.64 16.96 15.23
CA TRP A 824 -21.37 16.82 14.55
C TRP A 824 -20.19 17.43 15.34
N SER A 825 -18.98 16.90 15.15
CA SER A 825 -17.74 17.45 15.73
C SER A 825 -16.53 17.23 14.81
N VAL A 826 -15.43 17.95 15.03
CA VAL A 826 -14.21 17.90 14.20
C VAL A 826 -13.19 16.92 14.78
N ARG A 827 -12.66 16.00 13.96
CA ARG A 827 -11.79 14.89 14.42
C ARG A 827 -10.36 15.30 14.80
N ASP A 828 -9.82 16.36 14.17
CA ASP A 828 -8.42 16.80 14.36
C ASP A 828 -8.30 18.34 14.28
N SER A 829 -8.44 19.03 15.43
CA SER A 829 -8.38 20.50 15.50
C SER A 829 -6.98 21.10 15.22
N VAL A 830 -5.95 20.24 15.10
CA VAL A 830 -4.53 20.62 15.01
C VAL A 830 -4.10 21.06 13.60
N GLN A 831 -4.79 20.62 12.54
CA GLN A 831 -4.45 20.99 11.15
C GLN A 831 -5.29 22.15 10.60
N ILE A 832 -6.07 22.84 11.45
CA ILE A 832 -6.88 23.97 11.00
C ILE A 832 -5.94 25.12 10.63
N SER A 833 -5.83 25.42 9.34
CA SER A 833 -5.01 26.51 8.81
C SER A 833 -5.49 27.86 9.37
N THR A 834 -4.55 28.75 9.70
CA THR A 834 -4.81 30.14 10.15
C THR A 834 -5.31 31.05 9.02
N CYS A 835 -6.12 30.55 8.08
CA CYS A 835 -6.57 31.35 6.94
C CYS A 835 -7.40 32.53 7.43
N SER A 836 -6.75 33.70 7.40
CA SER A 836 -7.29 35.02 7.70
C SER A 836 -8.34 35.42 6.67
N GLU A 837 -9.39 36.09 7.17
CA GLU A 837 -10.48 36.76 6.46
C GLU A 837 -11.51 35.82 5.79
N SER A 838 -12.38 35.21 6.60
CA SER A 838 -13.48 34.39 6.07
C SER A 838 -14.65 35.27 5.60
N SER A 839 -14.84 35.33 4.28
CA SER A 839 -16.16 35.58 3.71
C SER A 839 -17.16 34.56 4.27
N TYR A 840 -18.37 35.02 4.62
CA TYR A 840 -19.44 34.14 5.10
C TYR A 840 -19.67 32.96 4.14
N ARG A 841 -19.75 31.73 4.68
CA ARG A 841 -19.94 30.48 3.90
C ARG A 841 -21.20 29.70 4.28
N ALA A 842 -21.49 29.61 5.58
CA ALA A 842 -22.65 28.93 6.15
C ALA A 842 -22.88 29.41 7.59
N PRO A 843 -24.07 29.20 8.16
CA PRO A 843 -24.36 29.47 9.57
C PRO A 843 -23.49 28.63 10.52
N SER A 844 -23.14 29.12 11.71
CA SER A 844 -22.20 28.40 12.60
C SER A 844 -22.71 27.05 13.11
N TRP A 845 -24.02 26.86 13.15
CA TRP A 845 -24.65 25.58 13.53
C TRP A 845 -24.56 24.50 12.44
N SER A 846 -24.18 24.88 11.21
CA SER A 846 -23.94 23.95 10.11
C SER A 846 -22.50 23.45 10.11
N TRP A 847 -22.31 22.15 9.85
CA TRP A 847 -20.98 21.58 9.62
C TRP A 847 -20.25 22.24 8.44
N ALA A 848 -21.00 22.84 7.51
CA ALA A 848 -20.42 23.53 6.37
C ALA A 848 -19.71 24.83 6.78
N ALA A 849 -19.89 25.34 8.00
CA ALA A 849 -19.12 26.47 8.53
C ALA A 849 -17.75 26.06 9.09
N ALA A 850 -17.61 24.81 9.54
CA ALA A 850 -16.40 24.31 10.19
C ALA A 850 -15.24 24.06 9.22
N ASP A 851 -14.03 24.10 9.77
CA ASP A 851 -12.80 23.73 9.09
C ASP A 851 -12.33 22.34 9.55
N GLY A 852 -11.93 21.50 8.59
CA GLY A 852 -11.48 20.14 8.85
C GLY A 852 -12.55 19.06 8.68
N SER A 853 -12.15 17.82 8.97
CA SER A 853 -12.99 16.63 8.82
C SER A 853 -14.02 16.54 9.94
N VAL A 854 -15.29 16.60 9.55
CA VAL A 854 -16.43 16.49 10.43
C VAL A 854 -16.84 15.03 10.57
N PHE A 855 -17.27 14.63 11.76
CA PHE A 855 -17.92 13.35 12.00
C PHE A 855 -19.23 13.56 12.76
N SER A 856 -20.27 12.84 12.32
CA SER A 856 -21.49 12.57 13.09
C SER A 856 -21.18 11.45 14.08
N SER A 857 -21.92 11.34 15.17
CA SER A 857 -21.70 10.35 16.24
C SER A 857 -21.93 8.91 15.78
N GLY A 858 -20.97 8.35 15.02
CA GLY A 858 -20.85 6.94 14.69
C GLY A 858 -21.97 6.36 13.80
N ARG A 859 -21.59 5.47 12.88
CA ARG A 859 -22.57 4.62 12.19
C ARG A 859 -23.32 3.81 13.27
N VAL A 860 -24.60 4.15 13.52
CA VAL A 860 -25.57 3.42 14.38
C VAL A 860 -25.67 3.86 15.87
N VAL A 861 -25.06 4.96 16.33
CA VAL A 861 -25.34 5.46 17.70
C VAL A 861 -26.44 6.50 17.66
N TYR A 862 -27.70 6.06 17.79
CA TYR A 862 -28.80 6.98 18.00
C TYR A 862 -28.75 7.51 19.43
N PRO A 863 -28.90 8.83 19.64
CA PRO A 863 -29.15 9.34 20.97
C PRO A 863 -30.32 8.60 21.62
N THR A 864 -30.13 8.13 22.85
CA THR A 864 -31.22 7.56 23.65
C THR A 864 -32.21 8.64 24.07
N GLU A 865 -31.72 9.87 24.20
CA GLU A 865 -32.50 11.01 24.63
C GLU A 865 -31.95 12.31 24.03
N PHE A 866 -32.86 13.22 23.67
CA PHE A 866 -32.54 14.59 23.28
C PHE A 866 -32.99 15.57 24.36
N PHE A 867 -32.13 16.54 24.68
CA PHE A 867 -32.40 17.62 25.63
C PHE A 867 -32.69 18.96 24.94
N ILE A 868 -32.55 19.00 23.63
CA ILE A 868 -32.87 20.16 22.79
C ILE A 868 -34.09 19.92 21.89
N ASP A 869 -34.81 20.99 21.60
CA ASP A 869 -35.92 21.02 20.65
C ASP A 869 -35.79 22.20 19.71
N ILE A 870 -35.95 21.97 18.41
CA ILE A 870 -35.83 23.03 17.39
C ILE A 870 -37.19 23.72 17.25
N GLU A 871 -37.21 25.04 17.41
CA GLU A 871 -38.42 25.87 17.26
C GLU A 871 -38.64 26.22 15.78
N ASP A 872 -37.65 26.83 15.14
CA ASP A 872 -37.63 27.16 13.72
C ASP A 872 -36.22 27.53 13.25
N TYR A 873 -36.08 27.78 11.95
CA TYR A 873 -34.83 28.23 11.33
C TYR A 873 -35.14 29.10 10.11
N HIS A 874 -34.14 29.85 9.67
CA HIS A 874 -34.19 30.69 8.48
C HIS A 874 -32.86 30.61 7.73
N LEU A 875 -32.93 30.57 6.40
CA LEU A 875 -31.76 30.55 5.53
C LEU A 875 -31.91 31.59 4.43
N ASP A 876 -30.86 32.39 4.24
CA ASP A 876 -30.77 33.39 3.20
C ASP A 876 -29.89 32.86 2.07
N TYR A 877 -30.47 32.59 0.91
CA TYR A 877 -29.74 32.10 -0.25
C TYR A 877 -29.21 33.22 -1.15
N VAL A 878 -28.08 32.99 -1.81
CA VAL A 878 -27.50 33.89 -2.84
C VAL A 878 -28.28 33.76 -4.15
N THR A 879 -28.80 32.56 -4.44
CA THR A 879 -29.58 32.22 -5.64
C THR A 879 -30.85 31.49 -5.23
N GLU A 880 -31.73 31.16 -6.17
CA GLU A 880 -32.93 30.34 -5.89
C GLU A 880 -32.58 28.86 -5.54
N GLU A 881 -31.32 28.46 -5.72
CA GLU A 881 -30.85 27.10 -5.45
C GLU A 881 -30.67 26.85 -3.94
N VAL A 882 -31.57 26.06 -3.34
CA VAL A 882 -31.59 25.73 -1.91
C VAL A 882 -30.41 24.87 -1.45
N THR A 883 -29.74 24.19 -2.38
CA THR A 883 -28.50 23.43 -2.09
C THR A 883 -27.22 24.25 -2.34
N GLY A 884 -27.37 25.53 -2.73
CA GLY A 884 -26.30 26.41 -3.18
C GLY A 884 -25.73 27.30 -2.08
N LEU A 885 -25.23 28.48 -2.48
CA LEU A 885 -24.59 29.43 -1.57
C LEU A 885 -25.59 30.11 -0.63
N LEU A 886 -25.15 30.30 0.61
CA LEU A 886 -25.84 31.07 1.63
C LEU A 886 -25.17 32.43 1.83
N LYS A 887 -25.97 33.45 2.13
CA LYS A 887 -25.52 34.79 2.55
C LYS A 887 -25.83 35.07 4.03
N GLY A 888 -26.60 34.21 4.68
CA GLY A 888 -27.05 34.35 6.06
C GLY A 888 -27.92 33.17 6.48
N GLY A 889 -28.15 33.04 7.78
CA GLY A 889 -29.10 32.07 8.33
C GLY A 889 -29.07 32.08 9.85
N TRP A 890 -30.12 31.54 10.47
CA TRP A 890 -30.20 31.35 11.91
C TRP A 890 -31.08 30.14 12.25
N ILE A 891 -30.87 29.55 13.42
CA ILE A 891 -31.74 28.51 13.99
C ILE A 891 -32.13 28.93 15.40
N ARG A 892 -33.39 28.66 15.78
CA ARG A 892 -33.85 28.79 17.15
C ARG A 892 -34.11 27.44 17.76
N LEU A 893 -33.57 27.22 18.96
CA LEU A 893 -33.74 25.97 19.70
C LEU A 893 -33.90 26.23 21.19
N TRP A 894 -34.63 25.32 21.82
CA TRP A 894 -34.81 25.23 23.26
C TRP A 894 -33.80 24.26 23.87
N GLY A 895 -33.27 24.60 25.04
CA GLY A 895 -32.65 23.64 25.96
C GLY A 895 -32.03 24.33 27.16
N ALA A 896 -31.35 23.58 28.04
CA ALA A 896 -30.84 24.11 29.29
C ALA A 896 -29.48 24.79 29.08
N LEU A 897 -29.44 26.13 29.10
CA LEU A 897 -28.22 26.90 28.92
C LEU A 897 -27.37 26.89 30.21
N LYS A 898 -26.07 26.64 30.06
CA LYS A 898 -25.07 26.60 31.14
C LYS A 898 -23.93 27.56 30.85
N THR A 899 -23.31 28.12 31.88
CA THR A 899 -22.09 28.92 31.70
C THR A 899 -20.87 28.01 31.60
N LEU A 900 -19.94 28.39 30.73
CA LEU A 900 -18.76 27.60 30.40
C LEU A 900 -17.51 28.45 30.63
N SER A 901 -16.41 27.81 30.99
CA SER A 901 -15.08 28.39 30.86
C SER A 901 -14.16 27.39 30.19
N LEU A 902 -13.43 27.86 29.17
CA LEU A 902 -12.49 27.03 28.40
C LEU A 902 -11.07 27.44 28.74
N THR A 903 -10.35 26.57 29.41
CA THR A 903 -8.95 26.82 29.76
C THR A 903 -8.04 25.86 29.01
N ARG A 904 -6.91 26.37 28.55
CA ARG A 904 -5.89 25.53 27.95
C ARG A 904 -5.23 24.70 29.04
N THR A 905 -5.13 23.39 28.85
CA THR A 905 -4.37 22.55 29.79
C THR A 905 -2.88 22.96 29.71
N GLN A 906 -2.29 23.44 30.80
CA GLN A 906 -0.87 23.79 30.83
C GLN A 906 0.00 22.52 30.70
N ARG A 907 0.73 22.45 29.57
CA ARG A 907 2.00 21.74 29.33
C ARG A 907 2.06 20.22 29.59
N THR A 908 2.18 19.48 28.51
CA THR A 908 3.44 18.78 28.21
C THR A 908 3.83 19.15 26.78
N ASP A 909 5.09 19.48 26.55
CA ASP A 909 5.59 19.92 25.24
C ASP A 909 5.52 18.79 24.16
N GLU A 910 4.95 17.62 24.49
CA GLU A 910 5.16 16.33 23.83
C GLU A 910 4.04 15.89 22.85
N LEU A 911 2.95 16.65 22.75
CA LEU A 911 1.91 16.46 21.74
C LEU A 911 1.55 17.84 21.18
N LYS A 912 1.67 18.02 19.86
CA LYS A 912 1.11 19.18 19.14
C LYS A 912 -0.43 19.23 19.20
N GLU A 913 -1.06 18.54 20.16
CA GLU A 913 -2.50 18.49 20.34
C GLU A 913 -2.95 19.64 21.26
N LEU A 914 -3.75 20.54 20.70
CA LEU A 914 -4.42 21.59 21.45
C LEU A 914 -5.56 20.97 22.27
N ASN A 915 -5.25 20.50 23.47
CA ASN A 915 -6.27 19.99 24.38
C ASN A 915 -6.84 21.13 25.24
N TRP A 916 -8.17 21.18 25.31
CA TRP A 916 -8.93 22.16 26.08
C TRP A 916 -9.63 21.47 27.24
N GLU A 917 -9.61 22.13 28.39
CA GLU A 917 -10.42 21.75 29.53
C GLU A 917 -11.64 22.65 29.60
N ALA A 918 -12.81 22.03 29.68
CA ALA A 918 -14.09 22.69 29.82
C ALA A 918 -14.56 22.58 31.26
N THR A 919 -14.76 23.74 31.89
CA THR A 919 -15.39 23.83 33.22
C THR A 919 -16.83 24.31 33.03
N ILE A 920 -17.80 23.47 33.40
CA ILE A 920 -19.22 23.82 33.38
C ILE A 920 -19.62 24.25 34.80
N ASN A 921 -20.11 25.48 34.94
CA ASN A 921 -20.57 25.95 36.24
C ASN A 921 -22.01 25.53 36.46
N ILE A 922 -22.25 24.75 37.52
CA ILE A 922 -23.57 24.20 37.85
C ILE A 922 -24.22 25.03 38.95
N THR A 923 -23.49 25.38 40.02
CA THR A 923 -23.94 26.32 41.06
C THR A 923 -22.86 27.35 41.36
N LYS A 924 -23.20 28.46 42.03
CA LYS A 924 -22.29 29.55 42.40
C LYS A 924 -21.09 29.10 43.24
N TYR A 925 -21.16 27.90 43.84
CA TYR A 925 -20.13 27.34 44.72
C TYR A 925 -19.65 25.93 44.31
N GLN A 926 -20.20 25.33 43.25
CA GLN A 926 -19.89 23.97 42.83
C GLN A 926 -19.58 23.96 41.32
N THR A 927 -18.30 23.80 41.01
CA THR A 927 -17.78 23.61 39.65
C THR A 927 -17.70 22.12 39.35
N TYR A 928 -18.18 21.70 38.18
CA TYR A 928 -17.88 20.37 37.66
C TYR A 928 -16.67 20.49 36.75
N GLY A 929 -15.52 20.05 37.27
CA GLY A 929 -14.23 20.10 36.57
C GLY A 929 -13.74 18.69 36.29
N THR A 930 -13.86 18.26 35.04
CA THR A 930 -13.19 17.05 34.55
C THR A 930 -12.78 17.28 33.09
N ILE A 931 -11.65 16.70 32.69
CA ILE A 931 -11.14 16.69 31.30
C ILE A 931 -12.22 16.13 30.37
N MET A 932 -12.89 17.01 29.63
CA MET A 932 -13.86 16.63 28.60
C MET A 932 -13.18 16.70 27.23
N SER A 933 -13.50 15.79 26.31
CA SER A 933 -12.99 15.88 24.94
C SER A 933 -13.70 17.04 24.23
N VAL A 934 -13.01 18.17 24.13
CA VAL A 934 -13.48 19.38 23.46
C VAL A 934 -13.04 19.36 22.00
N ALA A 935 -14.01 19.36 21.08
CA ALA A 935 -13.78 19.51 19.66
C ALA A 935 -14.25 20.90 19.21
N LEU A 936 -13.31 21.79 18.87
CA LEU A 936 -13.63 23.12 18.36
C LEU A 936 -13.91 23.07 16.85
N ASP A 937 -14.85 23.90 16.40
CA ASP A 937 -15.28 23.95 15.00
C ASP A 937 -14.28 24.70 14.09
N THR A 938 -13.50 25.62 14.69
CA THR A 938 -12.45 26.42 14.05
C THR A 938 -11.24 26.56 14.96
N PHE A 939 -10.09 26.95 14.40
CA PHE A 939 -8.89 27.23 15.19
C PHE A 939 -9.12 28.42 16.13
N HIS A 940 -8.78 28.24 17.40
CA HIS A 940 -8.72 29.31 18.39
C HIS A 940 -7.38 29.27 19.12
N GLN A 941 -6.78 30.45 19.33
CA GLN A 941 -5.47 30.59 19.98
C GLN A 941 -5.56 30.51 21.51
N ASP A 942 -6.51 31.24 22.10
CA ASP A 942 -6.87 31.25 23.51
C ASP A 942 -8.36 31.67 23.66
N PHE A 943 -8.91 31.50 24.86
CA PHE A 943 -10.24 31.99 25.25
C PHE A 943 -10.15 32.94 26.46
N GLU A 944 -8.98 33.56 26.71
CA GLU A 944 -8.78 34.38 27.92
C GLU A 944 -9.76 35.56 27.95
N PHE A 945 -9.93 36.23 26.81
CA PHE A 945 -10.89 37.31 26.65
C PHE A 945 -12.33 36.83 26.87
N GLN A 946 -12.72 35.74 26.20
CA GLN A 946 -14.09 35.22 26.29
C GLN A 946 -14.45 34.75 27.70
N ASN A 947 -13.50 34.13 28.40
CA ASN A 947 -13.65 33.74 29.80
C ASN A 947 -13.78 34.98 30.71
N ALA A 948 -12.95 36.00 30.52
CA ALA A 948 -13.00 37.23 31.30
C ALA A 948 -14.35 37.98 31.14
N GLU A 949 -14.88 38.00 29.92
CA GLU A 949 -16.18 38.63 29.60
C GLU A 949 -17.40 37.74 29.95
N SER A 950 -17.19 36.52 30.46
CA SER A 950 -18.27 35.54 30.72
C SER A 950 -19.19 35.34 29.50
N SER A 951 -18.56 35.24 28.33
CA SER A 951 -19.23 35.18 27.02
C SER A 951 -19.44 33.75 26.51
N LEU A 952 -18.91 32.74 27.20
CA LEU A 952 -19.00 31.34 26.83
C LEU A 952 -20.13 30.63 27.58
N TYR A 953 -20.87 29.85 26.80
CA TYR A 953 -21.97 29.04 27.27
C TYR A 953 -21.92 27.66 26.64
N CYS A 954 -22.69 26.72 27.20
CA CYS A 954 -22.92 25.42 26.60
C CYS A 954 -24.35 24.95 26.83
N ILE A 955 -24.78 23.99 26.02
CA ILE A 955 -26.12 23.41 26.09
C ILE A 955 -26.02 21.88 25.93
N PRO A 956 -26.46 21.09 26.92
CA PRO A 956 -26.58 19.64 26.76
C PRO A 956 -27.58 19.35 25.64
N CYS A 957 -27.17 18.60 24.63
CA CYS A 957 -28.00 18.33 23.45
C CYS A 957 -28.60 16.94 23.47
N ALA A 958 -27.80 15.93 23.82
CA ALA A 958 -28.18 14.53 23.72
C ALA A 958 -27.36 13.63 24.66
N LEU A 959 -27.89 12.44 24.95
CA LEU A 959 -27.19 11.33 25.59
C LEU A 959 -27.09 10.15 24.62
N GLU A 960 -25.88 9.59 24.46
CA GLU A 960 -25.58 8.45 23.58
C GLU A 960 -25.06 7.26 24.40
N GLU A 961 -25.56 6.04 24.16
CA GLU A 961 -25.23 4.84 24.97
C GLU A 961 -23.72 4.58 25.09
N THR A 962 -22.96 4.81 24.01
CA THR A 962 -21.53 4.47 23.94
C THR A 962 -20.60 5.69 24.03
N GLN A 963 -21.13 6.90 23.87
CA GLN A 963 -20.32 8.14 23.84
C GLN A 963 -20.69 9.13 24.98
N GLY A 964 -21.74 8.84 25.73
CA GLY A 964 -22.26 9.66 26.82
C GLY A 964 -22.86 10.99 26.32
N PHE A 965 -22.71 12.06 27.10
CA PHE A 965 -23.30 13.35 26.80
C PHE A 965 -22.64 14.06 25.61
N LYS A 966 -23.48 14.60 24.73
CA LYS A 966 -23.13 15.58 23.70
C LYS A 966 -23.55 16.97 24.14
N ILE A 967 -22.59 17.87 24.29
CA ILE A 967 -22.82 19.22 24.80
C ILE A 967 -22.27 20.25 23.80
N MET A 968 -23.13 21.07 23.24
CA MET A 968 -22.74 22.09 22.25
C MET A 968 -22.19 23.33 22.94
N LEU A 969 -21.11 23.89 22.38
CA LEU A 969 -20.43 25.08 22.89
C LEU A 969 -20.82 26.31 22.09
N LEU A 970 -21.09 27.40 22.82
CA LEU A 970 -21.65 28.64 22.29
C LEU A 970 -20.86 29.86 22.78
N GLU A 971 -20.65 30.81 21.90
CA GLU A 971 -20.14 32.16 22.22
C GLU A 971 -21.27 33.17 21.97
N ILE A 972 -21.57 34.02 22.97
CA ILE A 972 -22.58 35.08 22.81
C ILE A 972 -22.09 36.16 21.84
N GLN A 973 -22.94 36.54 20.89
CA GLN A 973 -22.67 37.60 19.91
C GLN A 973 -23.49 38.86 20.19
N ASP A 974 -24.74 38.69 20.67
CA ASP A 974 -25.60 39.79 21.13
C ASP A 974 -26.36 39.35 22.38
N ARG A 975 -25.91 39.87 23.54
CA ARG A 975 -26.48 39.54 24.85
C ARG A 975 -27.92 40.00 25.01
N SER A 976 -28.30 41.10 24.37
CA SER A 976 -29.64 41.70 24.50
C SER A 976 -30.70 40.92 23.73
N ARG A 977 -30.29 40.19 22.69
CA ARG A 977 -31.15 39.44 21.79
C ARG A 977 -31.00 37.92 21.95
N GLY A 978 -30.12 37.45 22.83
CA GLY A 978 -29.85 36.02 23.01
C GLY A 978 -29.29 35.36 21.74
N ILE A 979 -28.42 36.08 21.01
CA ILE A 979 -27.82 35.58 19.77
C ILE A 979 -26.46 34.97 20.07
N PHE A 980 -26.27 33.74 19.63
CA PHE A 980 -25.07 32.94 19.85
C PHE A 980 -24.44 32.49 18.54
N ARG A 981 -23.16 32.17 18.61
CA ARG A 981 -22.41 31.46 17.59
C ARG A 981 -21.98 30.12 18.17
N ARG A 982 -22.14 29.04 17.41
CA ARG A 982 -21.58 27.74 17.78
C ARG A 982 -20.06 27.74 17.55
N ILE A 983 -19.32 27.21 18.52
CA ILE A 983 -17.85 27.18 18.49
C ILE A 983 -17.26 25.76 18.68
N GLY A 984 -18.07 24.77 19.03
CA GLY A 984 -17.59 23.41 19.23
C GLY A 984 -18.60 22.46 19.88
N MET A 985 -18.11 21.28 20.22
CA MET A 985 -18.85 20.19 20.86
C MET A 985 -17.97 19.53 21.93
N ILE A 986 -18.59 19.13 23.03
CA ILE A 986 -18.00 18.27 24.05
C ILE A 986 -18.63 16.88 23.96
N THR A 987 -17.78 15.85 24.09
CA THR A 987 -18.23 14.47 24.33
C THR A 987 -17.77 14.01 25.73
N HIS A 988 -18.69 13.47 26.52
CA HIS A 988 -18.44 13.10 27.92
C HIS A 988 -19.08 11.77 28.31
N LEU A 989 -18.26 10.79 28.67
CA LEU A 989 -18.66 9.39 28.80
C LEU A 989 -19.36 9.00 30.13
N ASP A 990 -19.39 9.89 31.14
CA ASP A 990 -19.86 9.51 32.48
C ASP A 990 -21.35 9.80 32.71
N GLU A 991 -22.14 8.74 32.92
CA GLU A 991 -23.57 8.83 33.26
C GLU A 991 -23.82 9.27 34.71
N GLU A 992 -22.88 9.07 35.65
CA GLU A 992 -23.03 9.50 37.05
C GLU A 992 -23.15 11.03 37.16
N SER A 993 -22.64 11.73 36.15
CA SER A 993 -22.69 13.18 36.00
C SER A 993 -24.00 13.71 35.40
N ARG A 994 -24.99 12.83 35.13
CA ARG A 994 -26.29 13.19 34.53
C ARG A 994 -27.08 14.24 35.33
N GLU A 995 -27.24 14.03 36.64
CA GLU A 995 -27.97 14.98 37.49
C GLU A 995 -27.27 16.34 37.56
N GLN A 996 -25.94 16.35 37.43
CA GLN A 996 -25.12 17.55 37.49
C GLN A 996 -25.19 18.35 36.18
N ILE A 997 -25.09 17.68 35.03
CA ILE A 997 -25.15 18.31 33.71
C ILE A 997 -26.56 18.85 33.41
N LEU A 998 -27.61 18.12 33.79
CA LEU A 998 -29.01 18.47 33.51
C LEU A 998 -29.68 19.27 34.64
N GLY A 999 -29.10 19.29 35.85
CA GLY A 999 -29.65 19.98 37.01
C GLY A 999 -29.71 21.50 36.81
N PRO A 1000 -30.55 22.24 37.56
CA PRO A 1000 -30.73 23.69 37.40
C PRO A 1000 -29.46 24.48 37.78
N CYS A 1001 -29.28 25.65 37.16
CA CYS A 1001 -28.22 26.59 37.52
C CYS A 1001 -28.72 27.75 38.38
N ASP A 1002 -27.85 28.27 39.24
CA ASP A 1002 -28.10 29.52 39.96
C ASP A 1002 -28.28 30.67 38.95
N ASP A 1003 -29.30 31.49 39.17
CA ASP A 1003 -29.63 32.66 38.35
C ASP A 1003 -29.88 32.35 36.86
N GLU A 1004 -30.22 31.11 36.49
CA GLU A 1004 -30.39 30.70 35.08
C GLU A 1004 -31.47 31.49 34.32
N HIS A 1005 -32.45 32.04 35.04
CA HIS A 1005 -33.47 32.94 34.50
C HIS A 1005 -32.91 34.29 33.97
N SER A 1006 -31.66 34.62 34.32
CA SER A 1006 -30.96 35.84 33.89
C SER A 1006 -30.02 35.63 32.71
N PHE A 1007 -29.87 34.39 32.23
CA PHE A 1007 -29.01 34.08 31.10
C PHE A 1007 -29.55 34.68 29.79
N PRO A 1008 -28.67 35.11 28.87
CA PRO A 1008 -29.08 35.72 27.62
C PRO A 1008 -29.85 34.71 26.75
N CYS A 1009 -31.13 34.98 26.50
CA CYS A 1009 -32.01 34.16 25.68
C CYS A 1009 -33.15 35.02 25.11
N GLU A 1010 -33.83 34.54 24.09
CA GLU A 1010 -35.06 35.19 23.59
C GLU A 1010 -36.23 34.98 24.56
N GLU A 1011 -36.28 33.78 25.15
CA GLU A 1011 -37.34 33.38 26.06
C GLU A 1011 -36.84 32.32 27.05
N TYR A 1012 -37.34 32.38 28.29
CA TYR A 1012 -37.04 31.41 29.35
C TYR A 1012 -38.32 30.79 29.90
N ARG A 1013 -38.43 29.46 29.87
CA ARG A 1013 -39.59 28.70 30.37
C ARG A 1013 -39.16 27.37 31.00
N SER A 1014 -39.58 27.13 32.24
CA SER A 1014 -39.41 25.83 32.93
C SER A 1014 -37.99 25.24 32.85
N GLY A 1015 -36.95 26.06 33.09
CA GLY A 1015 -35.55 25.61 33.06
C GLY A 1015 -34.93 25.48 31.66
N LYS A 1016 -35.67 25.84 30.60
CA LYS A 1016 -35.16 25.88 29.21
C LYS A 1016 -35.10 27.31 28.67
N HIS A 1017 -34.12 27.55 27.81
CA HIS A 1017 -33.82 28.82 27.17
C HIS A 1017 -34.01 28.68 25.66
N LEU A 1018 -34.74 29.60 25.04
CA LEU A 1018 -34.83 29.74 23.60
C LEU A 1018 -33.65 30.59 23.12
N LEU A 1019 -32.76 29.98 22.33
CA LEU A 1019 -31.54 30.58 21.83
C LEU A 1019 -31.63 30.77 20.33
N ARG A 1020 -31.07 31.87 19.81
CA ARG A 1020 -30.85 32.03 18.37
C ARG A 1020 -29.38 31.81 18.04
N ILE A 1021 -29.08 30.84 17.19
CA ILE A 1021 -27.71 30.56 16.73
C ILE A 1021 -27.57 30.99 15.27
N ILE A 1022 -26.54 31.78 14.95
CA ILE A 1022 -26.31 32.37 13.62
C ILE A 1022 -25.20 31.70 12.82
#